data_AF-A0A9W6NPI4-F1
#
_entry.id   AF-A0A9W6NPI4-F1
#
_cell.length_a   1.000
_cell.length_b   1.000
_cell.length_c   1.000
_cell.angle_alpha   90.00
_cell.angle_beta   90.00
_cell.angle_gamma   90.00
#
_symmetry.space_group_name_H-M   'P 1'
#
loop_
_entity.id
_entity.type
_entity.pdbx_description
1 polymer ?
#
loop_
_entity_poly.entity_id
_entity_poly.type
_entity_poly.pdbx_seq_one_letter_code
_entity_poly.pdbx_strand_id
1 'polypeptide(L)'
;MARLRARIERAAAQHRHTAALIAAAGPILEKYSPNAAPSEQYAEQHDLAAGLRANAAMLAPGWLGAQLDAMAPTTPLGGPLPPTFVRVGQAHPLDDARFPVIVPLLRAGHIAVDADARDPRVAGLLRSLVLRLLASSPPGSVRIRAIDAVVDGPTFGWFTGIDAIMPAPATDIAGLRGVLDEGERWLATRGDGPAPTPTLLLVIASLPELTEGRDLARIAQLAHAGPAGRLHLIAAGWPPPPLTQETTQAPLPHATQIAIRNPHAWVGDPPGATFSGTGTGPSRLNAPVYLDPDPPVELVRRVCAQLSGPWTAPPAPVGEASRTAWLEYVGAGQRLDAVRREVIAVVAEHKTALKAAQQDLTAIRAKLAHHEAYLTEVAGEAGGRPLELRPAWPEIQAAHAALTGAGQPLDPRRGAPMAPPPPPSPALMGASGAWPQGQRILTTPVSAPPRPPLSVPPVSGGPASAMPGTPAVAGAPRGPVTGGYPVVAPRSVPPTQHTGPISGVPVSGPGGIVGTGVVRPLNMPVPESIPGRVATALRMAAAGLKRSEAELAAPGRQAASNRRVWVNAGVYFAFALLAAIVQIPALLASERLTGAGLLALPCALVLPAVSFGLGWLTIGAMTRQTTSRTPALGMVISLLALVPVLVFGGVILFL
;
A
#
# COMPACT_ATOMS: atom_id res chain seq x y z
N MET A 1 -58.55 1.00 9.24
CA MET A 1 -58.21 0.35 7.95
C MET A 1 -57.38 1.24 7.01
N ALA A 2 -57.86 2.40 6.53
CA ALA A 2 -57.14 3.22 5.55
C ALA A 2 -55.70 3.62 5.96
N ARG A 3 -55.49 4.05 7.20
CA ARG A 3 -54.14 4.39 7.72
C ARG A 3 -53.17 3.20 7.78
N LEU A 4 -53.68 2.00 8.06
CA LEU A 4 -52.87 0.77 8.07
C LEU A 4 -52.46 0.40 6.66
N ARG A 5 -53.39 0.45 5.71
CA ARG A 5 -53.12 0.22 4.28
C ARG A 5 -52.03 1.16 3.76
N ALA A 6 -52.13 2.45 4.06
CA ALA A 6 -51.11 3.43 3.66
C ALA A 6 -49.73 3.19 4.31
N ARG A 7 -49.65 2.55 5.49
CA ARG A 7 -48.37 2.14 6.09
C ARG A 7 -47.80 0.91 5.39
N ILE A 8 -48.64 -0.08 5.09
CA ILE A 8 -48.25 -1.29 4.35
C ILE A 8 -47.70 -0.92 2.97
N GLU A 9 -48.38 -0.03 2.22
CA GLU A 9 -47.91 0.43 0.90
C GLU A 9 -46.56 1.15 0.97
N ARG A 10 -46.36 2.02 1.98
CA ARG A 10 -45.06 2.67 2.21
C ARG A 10 -43.96 1.67 2.53
N ALA A 11 -44.26 0.66 3.35
CA ALA A 11 -43.34 -0.39 3.71
C ALA A 11 -42.98 -1.28 2.51
N ALA A 12 -43.95 -1.59 1.65
CA ALA A 12 -43.75 -2.30 0.40
C ALA A 12 -42.87 -1.50 -0.58
N ALA A 13 -43.09 -0.19 -0.70
CA ALA A 13 -42.23 0.69 -1.51
C ALA A 13 -40.78 0.71 -0.98
N GLN A 14 -40.59 0.80 0.35
CA GLN A 14 -39.27 0.72 0.97
C GLN A 14 -38.60 -0.65 0.74
N HIS A 15 -39.37 -1.73 0.77
CA HIS A 15 -38.91 -3.08 0.44
C HIS A 15 -38.39 -3.13 -1.00
N ARG A 16 -39.21 -2.71 -1.99
CA ARG A 16 -38.83 -2.68 -3.41
C ARG A 16 -37.56 -1.85 -3.65
N HIS A 17 -37.49 -0.65 -3.06
CA HIS A 17 -36.31 0.20 -3.16
C HIS A 17 -35.04 -0.50 -2.63
N THR A 18 -35.16 -1.20 -1.48
CA THR A 18 -34.05 -1.95 -0.91
C THR A 18 -33.65 -3.15 -1.77
N ALA A 19 -34.64 -3.85 -2.35
CA ALA A 19 -34.40 -4.95 -3.29
C ALA A 19 -33.67 -4.46 -4.55
N ALA A 20 -34.04 -3.29 -5.09
CA ALA A 20 -33.36 -2.66 -6.22
C ALA A 20 -31.88 -2.34 -5.90
N LEU A 21 -31.62 -1.78 -4.71
CA LEU A 21 -30.25 -1.52 -4.23
C LEU A 21 -29.41 -2.79 -4.14
N ILE A 22 -29.96 -3.88 -3.58
CA ILE A 22 -29.26 -5.18 -3.49
C ILE A 22 -28.97 -5.76 -4.88
N ALA A 23 -29.95 -5.67 -5.79
CA ALA A 23 -29.81 -6.16 -7.17
C ALA A 23 -28.71 -5.41 -7.95
N ALA A 24 -28.59 -4.10 -7.73
CA ALA A 24 -27.53 -3.29 -8.32
C ALA A 24 -26.15 -3.51 -7.65
N ALA A 25 -26.12 -3.65 -6.32
CA ALA A 25 -24.87 -3.73 -5.55
C ALA A 25 -24.04 -4.99 -5.84
N GLY A 26 -24.69 -6.15 -6.03
CA GLY A 26 -24.00 -7.43 -6.26
C GLY A 26 -23.03 -7.39 -7.44
N PRO A 27 -23.51 -7.12 -8.67
CA PRO A 27 -22.65 -7.04 -9.85
C PRO A 27 -21.56 -5.97 -9.78
N ILE A 28 -21.83 -4.84 -9.10
CA ILE A 28 -20.82 -3.78 -8.90
C ILE A 28 -19.66 -4.28 -8.05
N LEU A 29 -19.95 -4.91 -6.91
CA LEU A 29 -18.92 -5.42 -6.01
C LEU A 29 -18.16 -6.61 -6.62
N GLU A 30 -18.82 -7.45 -7.42
CA GLU A 30 -18.21 -8.59 -8.10
C GLU A 30 -17.21 -8.17 -9.19
N LYS A 31 -17.51 -7.09 -9.93
CA LYS A 31 -16.63 -6.53 -10.95
C LYS A 31 -15.53 -5.63 -10.39
N TYR A 32 -15.62 -5.23 -9.13
CA TYR A 32 -14.67 -4.31 -8.52
C TYR A 32 -13.35 -5.03 -8.17
N SER A 33 -12.25 -4.60 -8.78
CA SER A 33 -10.90 -5.08 -8.45
C SER A 33 -10.23 -4.13 -7.45
N PRO A 34 -9.98 -4.57 -6.20
CA PRO A 34 -9.37 -3.72 -5.20
C PRO A 34 -7.85 -3.55 -5.41
N ASN A 35 -7.26 -4.22 -6.40
CA ASN A 35 -5.81 -4.20 -6.66
C ASN A 35 -5.36 -3.00 -7.50
N ALA A 36 -6.29 -2.24 -8.07
CA ALA A 36 -5.96 -1.04 -8.84
C ALA A 36 -5.85 0.17 -7.89
N ALA A 37 -4.66 0.76 -7.83
CA ALA A 37 -4.50 2.10 -7.30
C ALA A 37 -5.27 3.14 -8.15
N PRO A 38 -5.55 4.34 -7.61
CA PRO A 38 -5.94 5.49 -8.41
C PRO A 38 -5.00 5.73 -9.60
N SER A 39 -5.55 6.13 -10.76
CA SER A 39 -4.78 6.33 -12.00
C SER A 39 -3.66 7.36 -11.87
N GLU A 40 -3.88 8.40 -11.05
CA GLU A 40 -2.90 9.45 -10.78
C GLU A 40 -1.65 8.89 -10.08
N GLN A 41 -1.83 8.00 -9.10
CA GLN A 41 -0.73 7.36 -8.38
C GLN A 41 0.05 6.35 -9.26
N TYR A 42 -0.60 5.77 -10.27
CA TYR A 42 0.10 4.97 -11.28
C TYR A 42 0.93 5.86 -12.22
N ALA A 43 0.35 6.97 -12.71
CA ALA A 43 1.07 7.91 -13.56
C ALA A 43 2.32 8.48 -12.85
N GLU A 44 2.19 8.84 -11.56
CA GLU A 44 3.34 9.31 -10.77
C GLU A 44 4.44 8.23 -10.63
N GLN A 45 4.08 6.96 -10.43
CA GLN A 45 5.07 5.87 -10.41
C GLN A 45 5.78 5.69 -11.75
N HIS A 46 5.09 5.88 -12.87
CA HIS A 46 5.71 5.88 -14.20
C HIS A 46 6.70 7.02 -14.38
N ASP A 47 6.31 8.23 -14.00
CA ASP A 47 7.17 9.42 -14.09
C ASP A 47 8.42 9.27 -13.23
N LEU A 48 8.27 8.76 -12.00
CA LEU A 48 9.39 8.47 -11.11
C LEU A 48 10.32 7.40 -11.69
N ALA A 49 9.77 6.32 -12.26
CA ALA A 49 10.58 5.30 -12.92
C ALA A 49 11.34 5.85 -14.14
N ALA A 50 10.72 6.77 -14.90
CA ALA A 50 11.39 7.45 -16.01
C ALA A 50 12.52 8.36 -15.53
N GLY A 51 12.30 9.14 -14.46
CA GLY A 51 13.32 9.99 -13.83
C GLY A 51 14.50 9.17 -13.29
N LEU A 52 14.22 8.07 -12.58
CA LEU A 52 15.24 7.14 -12.09
C LEU A 52 16.08 6.56 -13.23
N ARG A 53 15.45 6.23 -14.36
CA ARG A 53 16.15 5.74 -15.56
C ARG A 53 17.09 6.80 -16.16
N ALA A 54 16.64 8.05 -16.24
CA ALA A 54 17.46 9.15 -16.72
C ALA A 54 18.67 9.41 -15.80
N ASN A 55 18.43 9.48 -14.49
CA ASN A 55 19.48 9.66 -13.49
C ASN A 55 20.48 8.50 -13.46
N ALA A 56 20.01 7.26 -13.62
CA ALA A 56 20.87 6.09 -13.74
C ALA A 56 21.81 6.18 -14.96
N ALA A 57 21.32 6.66 -16.10
CA ALA A 57 22.14 6.83 -17.32
C ALA A 57 23.24 7.88 -17.14
N MET A 58 23.00 8.92 -16.33
CA MET A 58 24.02 9.92 -15.98
C MET A 58 25.07 9.37 -14.99
N LEU A 59 24.64 8.58 -14.01
CA LEU A 59 25.52 8.02 -12.97
C LEU A 59 26.43 6.91 -13.47
N ALA A 60 25.91 6.06 -14.35
CA ALA A 60 26.56 4.84 -14.82
C ALA A 60 26.53 4.75 -16.36
N PRO A 61 27.24 5.64 -17.08
CA PRO A 61 27.26 5.64 -18.54
C PRO A 61 27.99 4.41 -19.11
N GLY A 62 27.65 4.05 -20.34
CA GLY A 62 28.32 2.98 -21.10
C GLY A 62 28.29 1.63 -20.37
N TRP A 63 29.46 1.00 -20.24
CA TRP A 63 29.62 -0.31 -19.58
C TRP A 63 29.02 -0.37 -18.18
N LEU A 64 28.98 0.74 -17.43
CA LEU A 64 28.55 0.72 -16.03
C LEU A 64 27.04 0.53 -15.85
N GLY A 65 26.22 0.96 -16.80
CA GLY A 65 24.75 0.93 -16.70
C GLY A 65 24.01 0.24 -17.84
N ALA A 66 24.67 0.02 -18.99
CA ALA A 66 24.07 -0.63 -20.16
C ALA A 66 23.66 -2.08 -19.88
N GLN A 67 22.69 -2.60 -20.64
CA GLN A 67 22.43 -4.05 -20.67
C GLN A 67 23.56 -4.73 -21.46
N LEU A 68 24.19 -5.76 -20.89
CA LEU A 68 25.42 -6.36 -21.44
C LEU A 68 25.16 -7.19 -22.70
N ASP A 69 23.99 -7.81 -22.80
CA ASP A 69 23.49 -8.52 -23.98
C ASP A 69 23.17 -7.58 -25.16
N ALA A 70 22.76 -6.35 -24.87
CA ALA A 70 22.50 -5.31 -25.87
C ALA A 70 23.73 -4.47 -26.24
N MET A 71 24.92 -4.82 -25.73
CA MET A 71 26.10 -3.96 -25.89
C MET A 71 26.75 -4.12 -27.27
N ALA A 72 27.03 -2.99 -27.92
CA ALA A 72 27.70 -2.99 -29.21
C ALA A 72 29.10 -3.63 -29.11
N PRO A 73 29.51 -4.46 -30.08
CA PRO A 73 30.84 -5.05 -30.08
C PRO A 73 31.99 -4.04 -30.14
N THR A 74 31.69 -2.83 -30.65
CA THR A 74 32.62 -1.72 -30.84
C THR A 74 32.68 -0.76 -29.66
N THR A 75 31.97 -1.02 -28.56
CA THR A 75 32.04 -0.15 -27.37
C THR A 75 33.48 -0.12 -26.84
N PRO A 76 34.12 1.07 -26.76
CA PRO A 76 35.51 1.19 -26.33
C PRO A 76 35.68 0.78 -24.87
N LEU A 77 36.85 0.23 -24.53
CA LEU A 77 37.21 -0.05 -23.14
C LEU A 77 37.80 1.18 -22.45
N GLY A 78 37.62 1.18 -21.14
CA GLY A 78 38.09 2.18 -20.20
C GLY A 78 37.25 3.44 -20.18
N GLY A 79 37.46 4.19 -19.11
CA GLY A 79 36.89 5.50 -18.86
C GLY A 79 37.97 6.49 -18.47
N PRO A 80 37.65 7.79 -18.43
CA PRO A 80 38.59 8.82 -18.00
C PRO A 80 38.86 8.77 -16.49
N LEU A 81 37.95 8.18 -15.71
CA LEU A 81 37.98 8.13 -14.26
C LEU A 81 37.64 6.71 -13.77
N PRO A 82 38.20 6.29 -12.61
CA PRO A 82 37.77 5.06 -11.95
C PRO A 82 36.26 5.09 -11.67
N PRO A 83 35.54 3.98 -11.91
CA PRO A 83 34.09 3.95 -11.80
C PRO A 83 33.62 4.04 -10.34
N THR A 84 32.75 4.99 -10.01
CA THR A 84 32.16 5.14 -8.66
C THR A 84 30.88 4.33 -8.50
N PHE A 85 30.05 4.32 -9.54
CA PHE A 85 28.72 3.72 -9.54
C PHE A 85 28.66 2.54 -10.50
N VAL A 86 27.88 1.52 -10.15
CA VAL A 86 27.69 0.34 -10.98
C VAL A 86 26.24 -0.12 -10.90
N ARG A 87 25.74 -0.65 -12.01
CA ARG A 87 24.44 -1.30 -12.07
C ARG A 87 24.50 -2.71 -11.46
N VAL A 88 23.49 -3.05 -10.67
CA VAL A 88 23.31 -4.39 -10.09
C VAL A 88 22.09 -5.14 -10.63
N GLY A 89 21.18 -4.44 -11.33
CA GLY A 89 19.96 -5.07 -11.85
C GLY A 89 18.95 -4.06 -12.39
N GLN A 90 17.70 -4.51 -12.53
CA GLN A 90 16.55 -3.74 -12.95
C GLN A 90 15.44 -3.79 -11.92
N ALA A 91 14.99 -2.63 -11.45
CA ALA A 91 13.85 -2.51 -10.55
C ALA A 91 12.55 -2.42 -11.36
N HIS A 92 11.54 -3.18 -10.95
CA HIS A 92 10.23 -3.23 -11.60
C HIS A 92 9.14 -2.78 -10.61
N PRO A 93 8.99 -1.47 -10.35
CA PRO A 93 7.89 -0.99 -9.52
C PRO A 93 6.51 -1.37 -10.09
N LEU A 94 6.37 -1.36 -11.42
CA LEU A 94 5.17 -1.79 -12.14
C LEU A 94 5.58 -2.82 -13.21
N ASP A 95 4.60 -3.50 -13.82
CA ASP A 95 4.87 -4.53 -14.83
C ASP A 95 5.54 -3.96 -16.10
N ASP A 96 5.18 -2.71 -16.43
CA ASP A 96 5.61 -1.95 -17.61
C ASP A 96 6.53 -0.76 -17.28
N ALA A 97 6.77 -0.45 -15.99
CA ALA A 97 7.73 0.57 -15.56
C ALA A 97 8.99 -0.05 -14.97
N ARG A 98 10.16 0.25 -15.55
CA ARG A 98 11.45 -0.37 -15.17
C ARG A 98 12.61 0.62 -15.14
N PHE A 99 13.53 0.52 -14.18
CA PHE A 99 14.73 1.36 -14.16
C PHE A 99 15.98 0.60 -13.66
N PRO A 100 17.18 0.93 -14.18
CA PRO A 100 18.42 0.32 -13.69
C PRO A 100 18.65 0.67 -12.22
N VAL A 101 18.99 -0.33 -11.42
CA VAL A 101 19.40 -0.13 -10.03
C VAL A 101 20.89 0.16 -10.00
N ILE A 102 21.24 1.39 -9.64
CA ILE A 102 22.61 1.87 -9.56
C ILE A 102 23.00 2.00 -8.09
N VAL A 103 24.14 1.43 -7.74
CA VAL A 103 24.69 1.49 -6.39
C VAL A 103 26.11 2.07 -6.42
N PRO A 104 26.50 2.83 -5.39
CA PRO A 104 27.88 3.27 -5.25
C PRO A 104 28.75 2.09 -4.77
N LEU A 105 29.94 1.94 -5.36
CA LEU A 105 30.89 0.87 -5.03
C LEU A 105 32.27 1.45 -4.78
N LEU A 106 33.08 1.68 -5.83
CA LEU A 106 34.44 2.17 -5.62
C LEU A 106 34.40 3.60 -5.10
N ARG A 107 35.30 3.92 -4.17
CA ARG A 107 35.39 5.19 -3.43
C ARG A 107 34.22 5.49 -2.48
N ALA A 108 33.21 4.62 -2.40
CA ALA A 108 32.04 4.83 -1.54
C ALA A 108 31.86 3.74 -0.49
N GLY A 109 31.96 2.46 -0.87
CA GLY A 109 31.73 1.36 0.06
C GLY A 109 31.82 -0.01 -0.59
N HIS A 110 30.91 -0.90 -0.23
CA HIS A 110 30.93 -2.31 -0.59
C HIS A 110 29.58 -2.78 -1.11
N ILE A 111 29.56 -3.98 -1.69
CA ILE A 111 28.32 -4.72 -1.97
C ILE A 111 28.39 -6.02 -1.17
N ALA A 112 27.30 -6.37 -0.50
CA ALA A 112 27.15 -7.65 0.15
C ALA A 112 25.86 -8.31 -0.34
N VAL A 113 25.90 -9.62 -0.58
CA VAL A 113 24.76 -10.41 -1.06
C VAL A 113 24.52 -11.54 -0.08
N ASP A 114 23.27 -11.75 0.36
CA ASP A 114 22.93 -12.75 1.40
C ASP A 114 22.94 -14.21 0.90
N ALA A 115 23.14 -14.43 -0.40
CA ALA A 115 23.40 -15.73 -1.02
C ALA A 115 24.75 -15.70 -1.76
N ASP A 116 25.36 -16.86 -1.94
CA ASP A 116 26.64 -17.03 -2.64
C ASP A 116 26.45 -17.42 -4.12
N ALA A 117 27.57 -17.60 -4.84
CA ALA A 117 27.57 -17.90 -6.26
C ALA A 117 27.06 -19.31 -6.63
N ARG A 118 26.64 -20.14 -5.66
CA ARG A 118 25.89 -21.38 -5.96
C ARG A 118 24.47 -21.05 -6.42
N ASP A 119 23.94 -19.86 -6.08
CA ASP A 119 22.77 -19.31 -6.75
C ASP A 119 23.18 -18.73 -8.11
N PRO A 120 22.65 -19.24 -9.24
CA PRO A 120 23.05 -18.80 -10.58
C PRO A 120 22.81 -17.30 -10.82
N ARG A 121 21.83 -16.69 -10.12
CA ARG A 121 21.57 -15.25 -10.23
C ARG A 121 22.68 -14.43 -9.58
N VAL A 122 23.26 -14.93 -8.49
CA VAL A 122 24.39 -14.29 -7.82
C VAL A 122 25.66 -14.48 -8.66
N ALA A 123 25.90 -15.69 -9.18
CA ALA A 123 27.03 -15.94 -10.09
C ALA A 123 27.00 -14.99 -11.30
N GLY A 124 25.84 -14.81 -11.94
CA GLY A 124 25.67 -13.89 -13.06
C GLY A 124 25.84 -12.43 -12.68
N LEU A 125 25.31 -12.00 -11.53
CA LEU A 125 25.56 -10.67 -10.98
C LEU A 125 27.06 -10.42 -10.79
N LEU A 126 27.78 -11.34 -10.16
CA LEU A 126 29.21 -11.18 -9.88
C LEU A 126 30.03 -11.09 -11.17
N ARG A 127 29.76 -11.96 -12.15
CA ARG A 127 30.40 -11.90 -13.47
C ARG A 127 30.09 -10.58 -14.18
N SER A 128 28.84 -10.13 -14.15
CA SER A 128 28.41 -8.83 -14.69
C SER A 128 29.17 -7.68 -14.04
N LEU A 129 29.23 -7.61 -12.71
CA LEU A 129 29.94 -6.56 -11.97
C LEU A 129 31.44 -6.53 -12.31
N VAL A 130 32.11 -7.68 -12.28
CA VAL A 130 33.54 -7.77 -12.62
C VAL A 130 33.79 -7.30 -14.05
N LEU A 131 32.99 -7.77 -15.02
CA LEU A 131 33.12 -7.36 -16.41
C LEU A 131 32.93 -5.85 -16.59
N ARG A 132 31.88 -5.28 -15.99
CA ARG A 132 31.59 -3.84 -16.04
C ARG A 132 32.74 -3.00 -15.50
N LEU A 133 33.31 -3.40 -14.36
CA LEU A 133 34.41 -2.68 -13.72
C LEU A 133 35.70 -2.81 -14.53
N LEU A 134 36.04 -4.00 -15.01
CA LEU A 134 37.20 -4.20 -15.88
C LEU A 134 37.09 -3.39 -17.17
N ALA A 135 35.92 -3.41 -17.82
CA ALA A 135 35.71 -2.75 -19.10
C ALA A 135 35.60 -1.22 -19.01
N SER A 136 35.31 -0.67 -17.82
CA SER A 136 35.18 0.79 -17.61
C SER A 136 36.36 1.42 -16.88
N SER A 137 37.23 0.63 -16.23
CA SER A 137 38.33 1.17 -15.45
C SER A 137 39.47 1.66 -16.34
N PRO A 138 40.09 2.81 -16.03
CA PRO A 138 41.37 3.17 -16.62
C PRO A 138 42.42 2.06 -16.38
N PRO A 139 43.39 1.85 -17.28
CA PRO A 139 44.46 0.87 -17.11
C PRO A 139 45.20 1.04 -15.78
N GLY A 140 45.44 -0.08 -15.10
CA GLY A 140 46.16 -0.09 -13.81
C GLY A 140 45.42 0.56 -12.64
N SER A 141 44.21 1.10 -12.84
CA SER A 141 43.45 1.76 -11.78
C SER A 141 42.73 0.81 -10.83
N VAL A 142 42.55 -0.46 -11.22
CA VAL A 142 41.91 -1.51 -10.41
C VAL A 142 42.76 -2.77 -10.42
N ARG A 143 42.86 -3.41 -9.24
CA ARG A 143 43.37 -4.76 -9.06
C ARG A 143 42.29 -5.60 -8.40
N ILE A 144 42.06 -6.82 -8.90
CA ILE A 144 41.02 -7.70 -8.38
C ILE A 144 41.68 -8.92 -7.72
N ARG A 145 41.17 -9.32 -6.55
CA ARG A 145 41.47 -10.61 -5.92
C ARG A 145 40.16 -11.33 -5.69
N ALA A 146 40.01 -12.48 -6.33
CA ALA A 146 38.79 -13.27 -6.24
C ALA A 146 38.96 -14.47 -5.29
N ILE A 147 37.89 -14.81 -4.60
CA ILE A 147 37.72 -16.03 -3.82
C ILE A 147 36.51 -16.75 -4.41
N ASP A 148 36.68 -17.99 -4.85
CA ASP A 148 35.67 -18.78 -5.55
C ASP A 148 35.83 -20.26 -5.19
N ALA A 149 35.26 -20.64 -4.06
CA ALA A 149 35.28 -22.01 -3.58
C ALA A 149 34.19 -22.91 -4.21
N VAL A 150 33.53 -22.45 -5.29
CA VAL A 150 32.58 -23.28 -6.05
C VAL A 150 33.38 -24.29 -6.87
N VAL A 151 33.23 -25.57 -6.53
CA VAL A 151 33.96 -26.67 -7.18
C VAL A 151 33.47 -26.90 -8.62
N ASP A 152 32.14 -26.91 -8.81
CA ASP A 152 31.52 -27.19 -10.10
C ASP A 152 31.14 -25.90 -10.83
N GLY A 153 31.88 -25.56 -11.88
CA GLY A 153 31.63 -24.37 -12.70
C GLY A 153 32.07 -23.08 -12.00
N PRO A 154 33.39 -22.87 -11.81
CA PRO A 154 33.90 -21.70 -11.10
C PRO A 154 33.36 -20.42 -11.71
N THR A 155 32.83 -19.56 -10.85
CA THR A 155 32.18 -18.29 -11.18
C THR A 155 33.04 -17.43 -12.10
N PHE A 156 34.35 -17.36 -11.82
CA PHE A 156 35.29 -16.48 -12.54
C PHE A 156 36.18 -17.20 -13.55
N GLY A 157 35.95 -18.49 -13.83
CA GLY A 157 36.77 -19.26 -14.78
C GLY A 157 36.80 -18.72 -16.21
N TRP A 158 35.90 -17.79 -16.56
CA TRP A 158 35.82 -17.18 -17.89
C TRP A 158 36.79 -15.99 -18.09
N PHE A 159 37.37 -15.47 -17.00
CA PHE A 159 38.26 -14.31 -17.02
C PHE A 159 39.74 -14.73 -17.17
N THR A 160 40.11 -15.25 -18.34
CA THR A 160 41.45 -15.79 -18.60
C THR A 160 42.38 -14.77 -19.26
N GLY A 161 43.70 -14.89 -19.06
CA GLY A 161 44.72 -14.11 -19.78
C GLY A 161 44.93 -12.69 -19.25
N ILE A 162 44.40 -12.39 -18.07
CA ILE A 162 44.49 -11.08 -17.40
C ILE A 162 45.07 -11.20 -15.98
N ASP A 163 45.94 -12.18 -15.74
CA ASP A 163 46.48 -12.52 -14.40
C ASP A 163 47.19 -11.34 -13.71
N ALA A 164 47.73 -10.40 -14.48
CA ALA A 164 48.33 -9.17 -13.96
C ALA A 164 47.32 -8.24 -13.25
N ILE A 165 46.03 -8.32 -13.63
CA ILE A 165 44.94 -7.50 -13.09
C ILE A 165 44.11 -8.34 -12.10
N MET A 166 43.75 -9.56 -12.52
CA MET A 166 42.91 -10.50 -11.80
C MET A 166 43.55 -11.91 -11.92
N PRO A 167 44.42 -12.29 -10.97
CA PRO A 167 44.97 -13.65 -10.93
C PRO A 167 43.87 -14.67 -10.69
N ALA A 168 44.21 -15.96 -10.90
CA ALA A 168 43.32 -17.07 -10.61
C ALA A 168 42.67 -16.95 -9.21
N PRO A 169 41.34 -17.17 -9.09
CA PRO A 169 40.66 -17.08 -7.80
C PRO A 169 41.24 -18.05 -6.76
N ALA A 170 41.30 -17.61 -5.50
CA ALA A 170 41.56 -18.49 -4.38
C ALA A 170 40.36 -19.44 -4.17
N THR A 171 40.63 -20.75 -4.10
CA THR A 171 39.57 -21.77 -3.99
C THR A 171 39.54 -22.45 -2.62
N ASP A 172 40.56 -22.25 -1.78
CA ASP A 172 40.72 -22.90 -0.48
C ASP A 172 41.00 -21.89 0.66
N ILE A 173 41.08 -22.41 1.88
CA ILE A 173 41.29 -21.60 3.09
C ILE A 173 42.66 -20.90 3.12
N ALA A 174 43.69 -21.54 2.57
CA ALA A 174 45.04 -20.97 2.52
C ALA A 174 45.08 -19.77 1.54
N GLY A 175 44.45 -19.93 0.38
CA GLY A 175 44.25 -18.88 -0.60
C GLY A 175 43.41 -17.72 -0.05
N LEU A 176 42.31 -18.00 0.65
CA LEU A 176 41.52 -16.96 1.34
C LEU A 176 42.41 -16.15 2.29
N ARG A 177 43.15 -16.82 3.17
CA ARG A 177 44.04 -16.15 4.15
C ARG A 177 45.11 -15.32 3.46
N GLY A 178 45.70 -15.81 2.36
CA GLY A 178 46.65 -15.06 1.55
C GLY A 178 46.06 -13.79 0.93
N VAL A 179 44.81 -13.84 0.46
CA VAL A 179 44.09 -12.65 -0.05
C VAL A 179 43.80 -11.66 1.07
N LEU A 180 43.41 -12.12 2.26
CA LEU A 180 43.19 -11.25 3.42
C LEU A 180 44.50 -10.58 3.88
N ASP A 181 45.61 -11.31 3.93
CA ASP A 181 46.94 -10.78 4.26
C ASP A 181 47.40 -9.71 3.24
N GLU A 182 47.07 -9.87 1.95
CA GLU A 182 47.30 -8.84 0.94
C GLU A 182 46.44 -7.59 1.19
N GLY A 183 45.16 -7.76 1.52
CA GLY A 183 44.27 -6.65 1.87
C GLY A 183 44.74 -5.84 3.09
N GLU A 184 45.21 -6.52 4.13
CA GLU A 184 45.73 -5.88 5.34
C GLU A 184 47.02 -5.09 5.04
N ARG A 185 47.95 -5.68 4.26
CA ARG A 185 49.16 -4.98 3.79
C ARG A 185 48.83 -3.79 2.90
N TRP A 186 47.80 -3.90 2.06
CA TRP A 186 47.31 -2.80 1.24
C TRP A 186 46.89 -1.59 2.08
N LEU A 187 46.19 -1.84 3.20
CA LEU A 187 45.79 -0.79 4.13
C LEU A 187 46.98 -0.23 4.92
N ALA A 188 47.93 -1.07 5.32
CA ALA A 188 49.11 -0.66 6.10
C ALA A 188 50.12 0.19 5.33
N THR A 189 50.26 -0.03 4.02
CA THR A 189 51.24 0.67 3.16
C THR A 189 50.78 2.07 2.73
N ARG A 190 49.60 2.51 3.18
CA ARG A 190 49.03 3.80 2.81
C ARG A 190 49.62 4.93 3.66
N GLY A 191 50.60 5.64 3.09
CA GLY A 191 51.31 6.76 3.75
C GLY A 191 51.74 7.87 2.79
N ASP A 192 52.79 7.69 1.98
CA ASP A 192 53.62 8.86 1.59
C ASP A 192 53.97 9.00 0.08
N GLY A 193 53.15 8.45 -0.83
CA GLY A 193 53.46 8.43 -2.27
C GLY A 193 52.74 9.51 -3.11
N PRO A 194 53.41 10.21 -4.05
CA PRO A 194 52.79 11.20 -4.94
C PRO A 194 52.01 10.62 -6.13
N ALA A 195 51.99 9.30 -6.34
CA ALA A 195 51.29 8.67 -7.46
C ALA A 195 49.83 8.31 -7.13
N PRO A 196 48.88 8.39 -8.09
CA PRO A 196 47.53 7.87 -7.91
C PRO A 196 47.61 6.37 -7.66
N THR A 197 47.25 5.94 -6.45
CA THR A 197 47.24 4.51 -6.10
C THR A 197 46.21 3.76 -6.96
N PRO A 198 46.36 2.45 -7.20
CA PRO A 198 45.25 1.64 -7.71
C PRO A 198 44.13 1.55 -6.67
N THR A 199 43.01 0.97 -7.04
CA THR A 199 41.97 0.49 -6.13
C THR A 199 42.10 -1.03 -6.03
N LEU A 200 42.10 -1.59 -4.81
CA LEU A 200 42.04 -3.04 -4.59
C LEU A 200 40.59 -3.47 -4.42
N LEU A 201 40.12 -4.40 -5.22
CA LEU A 201 38.78 -4.99 -5.14
C LEU A 201 38.89 -6.46 -4.74
N LEU A 202 38.36 -6.80 -3.57
CA LEU A 202 38.20 -8.19 -3.15
C LEU A 202 36.80 -8.67 -3.55
N VAL A 203 36.72 -9.79 -4.25
CA VAL A 203 35.46 -10.37 -4.71
C VAL A 203 35.32 -11.78 -4.15
N ILE A 204 34.38 -11.98 -3.23
CA ILE A 204 34.10 -13.28 -2.63
C ILE A 204 32.83 -13.82 -3.31
N ALA A 205 33.00 -14.79 -4.21
CA ALA A 205 31.89 -15.50 -4.84
C ALA A 205 31.30 -16.56 -3.92
N SER A 206 32.16 -17.30 -3.22
CA SER A 206 31.78 -18.20 -2.14
C SER A 206 32.96 -18.39 -1.18
N LEU A 207 32.66 -18.50 0.11
CA LEU A 207 33.68 -18.80 1.11
C LEU A 207 34.06 -20.29 1.06
N PRO A 208 35.35 -20.65 1.20
CA PRO A 208 35.79 -22.03 1.37
C PRO A 208 35.10 -22.72 2.55
N GLU A 209 34.93 -24.03 2.43
CA GLU A 209 34.56 -24.86 3.58
C GLU A 209 35.57 -24.65 4.71
N LEU A 210 35.10 -24.70 5.95
CA LEU A 210 35.89 -24.46 7.16
C LEU A 210 36.38 -23.01 7.36
N THR A 211 35.75 -22.01 6.73
CA THR A 211 36.00 -20.61 7.08
C THR A 211 35.60 -20.35 8.54
N GLU A 212 36.58 -20.00 9.37
CA GLU A 212 36.41 -19.81 10.81
C GLU A 212 35.94 -18.38 11.16
N GLY A 213 35.40 -18.20 12.37
CA GLY A 213 34.97 -16.89 12.88
C GLY A 213 36.06 -15.82 12.85
N ARG A 214 37.34 -16.22 13.01
CA ARG A 214 38.49 -15.30 12.88
C ARG A 214 38.65 -14.76 11.47
N ASP A 215 38.51 -15.60 10.45
CA ASP A 215 38.64 -15.19 9.05
C ASP A 215 37.46 -14.29 8.65
N LEU A 216 36.25 -14.58 9.14
CA LEU A 216 35.08 -13.71 8.99
C LEU A 216 35.28 -12.33 9.65
N ALA A 217 35.82 -12.29 10.86
CA ALA A 217 36.11 -11.04 11.56
C ALA A 217 37.12 -10.17 10.79
N ARG A 218 38.12 -10.79 10.14
CA ARG A 218 39.09 -10.08 9.28
C ARG A 218 38.42 -9.46 8.05
N ILE A 219 37.50 -10.17 7.39
CA ILE A 219 36.69 -9.63 6.28
C ILE A 219 35.90 -8.40 6.74
N ALA A 220 35.26 -8.47 7.92
CA ALA A 220 34.52 -7.34 8.47
C ALA A 220 35.43 -6.13 8.82
N GLN A 221 36.64 -6.38 9.34
CA GLN A 221 37.63 -5.33 9.62
C GLN A 221 38.14 -4.66 8.33
N LEU A 222 38.43 -5.45 7.29
CA LEU A 222 38.77 -4.94 5.97
C LEU A 222 37.64 -4.09 5.38
N ALA A 223 36.38 -4.50 5.56
CA ALA A 223 35.23 -3.69 5.14
C ALA A 223 35.10 -2.38 5.93
N HIS A 224 35.44 -2.38 7.22
CA HIS A 224 35.39 -1.16 8.02
C HIS A 224 36.44 -0.13 7.57
N ALA A 225 37.70 -0.54 7.40
CA ALA A 225 38.80 0.35 7.05
C ALA A 225 38.95 0.58 5.53
N GLY A 226 38.36 -0.29 4.72
CA GLY A 226 38.58 -0.41 3.28
C GLY A 226 38.30 0.85 2.47
N PRO A 227 37.13 1.49 2.58
CA PRO A 227 36.78 2.62 1.72
C PRO A 227 37.76 3.78 1.82
N ALA A 228 38.25 4.09 3.02
CA ALA A 228 39.29 5.09 3.25
C ALA A 228 40.65 4.69 2.61
N GLY A 229 40.94 3.38 2.58
CA GLY A 229 42.12 2.79 1.98
C GLY A 229 42.05 2.52 0.47
N ARG A 230 40.92 2.80 -0.19
CA ARG A 230 40.63 2.37 -1.58
C ARG A 230 40.69 0.85 -1.75
N LEU A 231 40.25 0.14 -0.72
CA LEU A 231 39.97 -1.27 -0.74
C LEU A 231 38.44 -1.44 -0.69
N HIS A 232 37.87 -2.18 -1.64
CA HIS A 232 36.44 -2.43 -1.72
C HIS A 232 36.15 -3.92 -1.76
N LEU A 233 34.98 -4.31 -1.25
CA LEU A 233 34.52 -5.68 -1.22
C LEU A 233 33.23 -5.82 -2.04
N ILE A 234 33.15 -6.91 -2.79
CA ILE A 234 31.89 -7.52 -3.23
C ILE A 234 31.85 -8.89 -2.56
N ALA A 235 30.99 -9.06 -1.56
CA ALA A 235 30.94 -10.27 -0.74
C ALA A 235 29.60 -10.99 -0.90
N ALA A 236 29.60 -12.14 -1.56
CA ALA A 236 28.44 -13.01 -1.66
C ALA A 236 28.42 -14.02 -0.49
N GLY A 237 27.22 -14.43 -0.08
CA GLY A 237 27.01 -15.24 1.13
C GLY A 237 27.22 -14.47 2.44
N TRP A 238 27.01 -13.15 2.46
CA TRP A 238 27.17 -12.31 3.64
C TRP A 238 25.86 -11.62 4.09
N PRO A 239 25.52 -11.64 5.39
CA PRO A 239 26.20 -12.38 6.47
C PRO A 239 26.06 -13.89 6.25
N PRO A 240 27.09 -14.68 6.58
CA PRO A 240 26.98 -16.14 6.51
C PRO A 240 25.82 -16.62 7.40
N PRO A 241 25.13 -17.71 7.02
CA PRO A 241 24.11 -18.31 7.86
C PRO A 241 24.67 -18.57 9.27
N PRO A 242 23.97 -18.18 10.35
CA PRO A 242 24.46 -18.36 11.70
C PRO A 242 24.40 -19.84 12.08
N LEU A 243 25.49 -20.58 11.83
CA LEU A 243 25.61 -21.99 12.23
C LEU A 243 26.03 -22.12 13.70
N THR A 244 26.83 -21.17 14.18
CA THR A 244 27.31 -21.05 15.57
C THR A 244 27.35 -19.59 16.01
N GLN A 245 27.47 -19.32 17.31
CA GLN A 245 27.68 -17.93 17.79
C GLN A 245 28.96 -17.31 17.19
N GLU A 246 30.02 -18.10 17.02
CA GLU A 246 31.30 -17.64 16.45
C GLU A 246 31.24 -17.31 14.96
N THR A 247 30.35 -17.98 14.22
CA THR A 247 30.14 -17.76 12.77
C THR A 247 29.03 -16.75 12.47
N THR A 248 28.31 -16.29 13.49
CA THR A 248 27.29 -15.24 13.34
C THR A 248 27.99 -13.90 13.11
N GLN A 249 27.69 -13.26 11.97
CA GLN A 249 28.26 -11.96 11.63
C GLN A 249 27.17 -10.91 11.44
N ALA A 250 27.52 -9.66 11.77
CA ALA A 250 26.70 -8.51 11.42
C ALA A 250 26.77 -8.24 9.90
N PRO A 251 25.81 -7.48 9.33
CA PRO A 251 25.95 -6.92 8.00
C PRO A 251 27.28 -6.16 7.86
N LEU A 252 27.96 -6.28 6.71
CA LEU A 252 29.22 -5.55 6.48
C LEU A 252 29.00 -4.04 6.64
N PRO A 253 29.89 -3.34 7.35
CA PRO A 253 29.85 -1.88 7.43
C PRO A 253 30.07 -1.29 6.05
N HIS A 254 29.46 -0.12 5.78
CA HIS A 254 29.59 0.59 4.50
C HIS A 254 29.25 -0.29 3.27
N ALA A 255 28.35 -1.27 3.40
CA ALA A 255 27.92 -2.12 2.30
C ALA A 255 26.47 -1.83 1.89
N THR A 256 26.22 -1.76 0.58
CA THR A 256 24.87 -1.91 0.03
C THR A 256 24.50 -3.39 0.10
N GLN A 257 23.49 -3.72 0.91
CA GLN A 257 23.04 -5.10 1.11
C GLN A 257 22.08 -5.53 0.01
N ILE A 258 22.30 -6.70 -0.60
CA ILE A 258 21.42 -7.29 -1.60
C ILE A 258 20.86 -8.60 -1.03
N ALA A 259 19.55 -8.64 -0.84
CA ALA A 259 18.87 -9.77 -0.23
C ALA A 259 18.08 -10.55 -1.28
N ILE A 260 18.50 -11.77 -1.58
CA ILE A 260 17.92 -12.65 -2.59
C ILE A 260 16.58 -13.22 -2.10
N ARG A 261 15.52 -13.02 -2.87
CA ARG A 261 14.20 -13.62 -2.66
C ARG A 261 13.77 -14.37 -3.92
N ASN A 262 12.65 -15.07 -3.87
CA ASN A 262 12.09 -15.73 -5.03
C ASN A 262 10.87 -14.93 -5.54
N PRO A 263 10.85 -14.40 -6.79
CA PRO A 263 11.89 -14.49 -7.85
C PRO A 263 12.86 -13.29 -7.94
N HIS A 264 12.72 -12.26 -7.10
CA HIS A 264 13.48 -11.00 -7.17
C HIS A 264 14.43 -10.83 -5.99
N ALA A 265 15.26 -9.80 -6.00
CA ALA A 265 16.08 -9.37 -4.88
C ALA A 265 15.57 -8.03 -4.31
N TRP A 266 15.96 -7.76 -3.07
CA TRP A 266 15.83 -6.45 -2.43
C TRP A 266 17.20 -5.79 -2.34
N VAL A 267 17.28 -4.50 -2.68
CA VAL A 267 18.52 -3.72 -2.56
C VAL A 267 18.35 -2.75 -1.40
N GLY A 268 19.20 -2.90 -0.40
CA GLY A 268 19.26 -2.09 0.81
C GLY A 268 19.78 -0.68 0.55
N ASP A 269 19.81 0.11 1.61
CA ASP A 269 20.35 1.45 1.57
C ASP A 269 21.86 1.44 1.24
N PRO A 270 22.31 2.31 0.32
CA PRO A 270 23.70 2.46 0.00
C PRO A 270 24.44 3.27 1.08
N PRO A 271 25.78 3.17 1.19
CA PRO A 271 26.55 3.94 2.15
C PRO A 271 26.31 5.45 2.04
N GLY A 272 25.88 6.07 3.14
CA GLY A 272 25.66 7.52 3.22
C GLY A 272 24.39 8.04 2.56
N ALA A 273 23.48 7.17 2.10
CA ALA A 273 22.19 7.56 1.54
C ALA A 273 21.10 6.55 1.93
N THR A 274 19.83 6.91 1.76
CA THR A 274 18.70 6.02 2.05
C THR A 274 17.66 6.09 0.95
N PHE A 275 17.16 4.94 0.50
CA PHE A 275 16.03 4.87 -0.42
C PHE A 275 14.69 4.94 0.31
N SER A 276 14.67 4.84 1.64
CA SER A 276 13.47 4.96 2.45
C SER A 276 13.14 6.44 2.71
N GLY A 277 11.94 6.88 2.33
CA GLY A 277 11.54 8.29 2.51
C GLY A 277 11.16 8.63 3.95
N THR A 278 10.77 7.63 4.75
CA THR A 278 10.16 7.85 6.08
C THR A 278 11.09 7.50 7.25
N GLY A 279 12.26 6.91 6.99
CA GLY A 279 13.14 6.36 8.03
C GLY A 279 12.51 5.21 8.84
N THR A 280 11.27 4.81 8.52
CA THR A 280 10.49 3.80 9.23
C THR A 280 10.25 2.59 8.32
N GLY A 281 10.75 1.43 8.72
CA GLY A 281 10.72 0.20 7.94
C GLY A 281 12.12 -0.22 7.45
N PRO A 282 12.21 -1.32 6.68
CA PRO A 282 13.50 -1.79 6.18
C PRO A 282 14.12 -0.73 5.27
N SER A 283 15.35 -0.33 5.59
CA SER A 283 16.23 0.53 4.80
C SER A 283 16.56 -0.11 3.44
N ARG A 284 15.66 0.02 2.46
CA ARG A 284 15.78 -0.59 1.12
C ARG A 284 14.99 0.16 0.05
N LEU A 285 15.40 -0.03 -1.21
CA LEU A 285 14.63 0.34 -2.39
C LEU A 285 13.30 -0.41 -2.42
N ASN A 286 12.20 0.32 -2.41
CA ASN A 286 10.85 -0.24 -2.39
C ASN A 286 10.38 -0.68 -3.80
N ALA A 287 11.20 -1.43 -4.51
CA ALA A 287 10.85 -2.06 -5.79
C ALA A 287 11.53 -3.42 -5.90
N PRO A 288 10.84 -4.46 -6.45
CA PRO A 288 11.47 -5.74 -6.71
C PRO A 288 12.58 -5.56 -7.76
N VAL A 289 13.76 -6.09 -7.47
CA VAL A 289 14.94 -5.96 -8.33
C VAL A 289 15.28 -7.31 -8.96
N TYR A 290 15.36 -7.36 -10.28
CA TYR A 290 15.90 -8.51 -11.00
C TYR A 290 17.38 -8.25 -11.24
N LEU A 291 18.22 -9.09 -10.65
CA LEU A 291 19.67 -8.96 -10.77
C LEU A 291 20.09 -9.10 -12.23
N ASP A 292 21.18 -8.41 -12.59
CA ASP A 292 21.71 -8.53 -13.94
C ASP A 292 22.07 -9.99 -14.24
N PRO A 293 21.71 -10.49 -15.44
CA PRO A 293 21.96 -11.86 -15.82
C PRO A 293 23.44 -12.09 -16.13
N ASP A 294 23.78 -13.34 -16.44
CA ASP A 294 25.09 -13.69 -16.97
C ASP A 294 25.48 -12.83 -18.18
N PRO A 295 26.71 -12.27 -18.20
CA PRO A 295 27.20 -11.60 -19.39
C PRO A 295 27.41 -12.62 -20.52
N PRO A 296 27.21 -12.23 -21.79
CA PRO A 296 27.55 -13.10 -22.92
C PRO A 296 29.02 -13.53 -22.86
N VAL A 297 29.30 -14.83 -22.98
CA VAL A 297 30.67 -15.37 -22.85
C VAL A 297 31.65 -14.76 -23.86
N GLU A 298 31.18 -14.48 -25.07
CA GLU A 298 31.98 -13.83 -26.13
C GLU A 298 32.36 -12.39 -25.76
N LEU A 299 31.48 -11.70 -25.02
CA LEU A 299 31.76 -10.37 -24.52
C LEU A 299 32.89 -10.41 -23.48
N VAL A 300 32.85 -11.37 -22.56
CA VAL A 300 33.89 -11.57 -21.55
C VAL A 300 35.23 -11.86 -22.22
N ARG A 301 35.27 -12.83 -23.14
CA ARG A 301 36.50 -13.21 -23.87
C ARG A 301 37.11 -12.03 -24.61
N ARG A 302 36.29 -11.22 -25.28
CA ARG A 302 36.74 -10.02 -26.00
C ARG A 302 37.38 -9.01 -25.06
N VAL A 303 36.73 -8.71 -23.93
CA VAL A 303 37.25 -7.75 -22.95
C VAL A 303 38.58 -8.23 -22.38
N CYS A 304 38.69 -9.52 -22.02
CA CYS A 304 39.94 -10.11 -21.55
C CYS A 304 41.06 -10.03 -22.60
N ALA A 305 40.77 -10.37 -23.86
CA ALA A 305 41.74 -10.27 -24.94
C ALA A 305 42.25 -8.83 -25.13
N GLN A 306 41.36 -7.85 -25.11
CA GLN A 306 41.73 -6.43 -25.22
C GLN A 306 42.54 -5.93 -24.03
N LEU A 307 42.21 -6.36 -22.80
CA LEU A 307 42.96 -6.02 -21.59
C LEU A 307 44.35 -6.64 -21.53
N SER A 308 44.55 -7.81 -22.17
CA SER A 308 45.85 -8.46 -22.29
C SER A 308 46.77 -7.79 -23.33
N GLY A 309 46.19 -7.02 -24.25
CA GLY A 309 46.90 -6.35 -25.34
C GLY A 309 47.42 -4.95 -24.96
N PRO A 310 48.14 -4.29 -25.89
CA PRO A 310 48.57 -2.90 -25.72
C PRO A 310 47.35 -1.98 -25.63
N TRP A 311 47.27 -1.21 -24.55
CA TRP A 311 46.14 -0.32 -24.33
C TRP A 311 46.21 0.93 -25.23
N THR A 312 45.19 1.14 -26.05
CA THR A 312 45.00 2.41 -26.78
C THR A 312 44.25 3.40 -25.89
N ALA A 313 44.80 4.61 -25.72
CA ALA A 313 44.22 5.65 -24.86
C ALA A 313 42.72 5.88 -25.17
N PRO A 314 41.86 6.01 -24.15
CA PRO A 314 40.43 6.15 -24.35
C PRO A 314 40.09 7.50 -25.03
N PRO A 315 38.99 7.57 -25.80
CA PRO A 315 38.47 8.84 -26.33
C PRO A 315 37.99 9.78 -25.21
N ALA A 316 37.74 11.04 -25.61
CA ALA A 316 37.50 12.24 -24.79
C ALA A 316 36.70 12.04 -23.47
N PRO A 317 36.99 12.86 -22.44
CA PRO A 317 36.41 12.70 -21.12
C PRO A 317 34.89 12.85 -21.13
N VAL A 318 34.20 11.81 -20.66
CA VAL A 318 32.83 11.93 -20.15
C VAL A 318 32.93 12.62 -18.79
N GLY A 319 32.11 13.66 -18.58
CA GLY A 319 32.09 14.43 -17.34
C GLY A 319 31.92 13.55 -16.10
N GLU A 320 32.53 13.96 -14.99
CA GLU A 320 32.44 13.27 -13.71
C GLU A 320 30.97 13.09 -13.30
N ALA A 321 30.61 11.87 -12.87
CA ALA A 321 29.26 11.60 -12.38
C ALA A 321 28.98 12.54 -11.19
N SER A 322 28.07 13.49 -11.39
CA SER A 322 27.85 14.55 -10.43
C SER A 322 27.21 14.02 -9.15
N ARG A 323 27.71 14.47 -8.00
CA ARG A 323 27.07 14.31 -6.68
C ARG A 323 25.59 14.72 -6.73
N THR A 324 25.24 15.70 -7.56
CA THR A 324 23.85 16.13 -7.77
C THR A 324 22.99 15.02 -8.37
N ALA A 325 23.45 14.35 -9.43
CA ALA A 325 22.70 13.25 -10.06
C ALA A 325 22.47 12.08 -9.08
N TRP A 326 23.42 11.84 -8.15
CA TRP A 326 23.25 10.84 -7.11
C TRP A 326 22.16 11.22 -6.11
N LEU A 327 22.17 12.48 -5.65
CA LEU A 327 21.13 13.00 -4.75
C LEU A 327 19.75 12.97 -5.41
N GLU A 328 19.67 13.32 -6.70
CA GLU A 328 18.43 13.25 -7.48
C GLU A 328 17.94 11.81 -7.66
N TYR A 329 18.84 10.86 -7.91
CA TYR A 329 18.52 9.43 -7.99
C TYR A 329 17.96 8.91 -6.67
N VAL A 330 18.64 9.19 -5.55
CA VAL A 330 18.19 8.79 -4.20
C VAL A 330 16.87 9.45 -3.84
N GLY A 331 16.70 10.75 -4.10
CA GLY A 331 15.47 11.48 -3.84
C GLY A 331 14.29 10.95 -4.66
N ALA A 332 14.50 10.58 -5.92
CA ALA A 332 13.48 9.92 -6.73
C ALA A 332 13.13 8.52 -6.17
N GLY A 333 14.11 7.78 -5.65
CA GLY A 333 13.89 6.50 -4.97
C GLY A 333 13.06 6.64 -3.69
N GLN A 334 13.33 7.66 -2.87
CA GLN A 334 12.55 7.98 -1.67
C GLN A 334 11.11 8.37 -1.99
N ARG A 335 10.92 9.17 -3.05
CA ARG A 335 9.57 9.54 -3.50
C ARG A 335 8.80 8.34 -4.04
N LEU A 336 9.47 7.44 -4.76
CA LEU A 336 8.88 6.17 -5.20
C LEU A 336 8.45 5.31 -3.99
N ASP A 337 9.27 5.22 -2.94
CA ASP A 337 8.90 4.51 -1.71
C ASP A 337 7.64 5.11 -1.06
N ALA A 338 7.58 6.44 -0.93
CA ALA A 338 6.42 7.13 -0.35
C ALA A 338 5.13 6.84 -1.14
N VAL A 339 5.14 7.05 -2.46
CA VAL A 339 3.99 6.80 -3.34
C VAL A 339 3.53 5.35 -3.27
N ARG A 340 4.47 4.39 -3.26
CA ARG A 340 4.13 2.96 -3.19
C ARG A 340 3.51 2.57 -1.86
N ARG A 341 3.97 3.12 -0.75
CA ARG A 341 3.35 2.90 0.57
C ARG A 341 1.95 3.46 0.64
N GLU A 342 1.73 4.65 0.07
CA GLU A 342 0.41 5.25 -0.05
C GLU A 342 -0.53 4.34 -0.87
N VAL A 343 -0.07 3.88 -2.04
CA VAL A 343 -0.82 2.95 -2.89
C VAL A 343 -1.18 1.66 -2.13
N ILE A 344 -0.24 1.06 -1.41
CA ILE A 344 -0.48 -0.15 -0.62
C ILE A 344 -1.53 0.11 0.47
N ALA A 345 -1.47 1.27 1.14
CA ALA A 345 -2.44 1.67 2.16
C ALA A 345 -3.84 1.84 1.56
N VAL A 346 -3.97 2.55 0.43
CA VAL A 346 -5.23 2.75 -0.29
C VAL A 346 -5.82 1.41 -0.76
N VAL A 347 -5.00 0.52 -1.31
CA VAL A 347 -5.42 -0.83 -1.71
C VAL A 347 -5.90 -1.65 -0.52
N ALA A 348 -5.20 -1.59 0.61
CA ALA A 348 -5.61 -2.28 1.84
C ALA A 348 -6.95 -1.74 2.37
N GLU A 349 -7.15 -0.42 2.30
CA GLU A 349 -8.42 0.20 2.63
C GLU A 349 -9.54 -0.25 1.68
N HIS A 350 -9.32 -0.23 0.37
CA HIS A 350 -10.28 -0.71 -0.62
C HIS A 350 -10.67 -2.18 -0.42
N LYS A 351 -9.71 -3.05 -0.07
CA LYS A 351 -9.97 -4.45 0.29
C LYS A 351 -10.86 -4.56 1.54
N THR A 352 -10.57 -3.76 2.55
CA THR A 352 -11.35 -3.71 3.79
C THR A 352 -12.78 -3.23 3.53
N ALA A 353 -12.93 -2.15 2.74
CA ALA A 353 -14.22 -1.61 2.33
C ALA A 353 -15.04 -2.60 1.48
N LEU A 354 -14.39 -3.31 0.54
CA LEU A 354 -15.01 -4.36 -0.27
C LEU A 354 -15.54 -5.50 0.60
N LYS A 355 -14.73 -6.00 1.54
CA LYS A 355 -15.14 -7.05 2.47
C LYS A 355 -16.33 -6.60 3.34
N ALA A 356 -16.29 -5.38 3.86
CA ALA A 356 -17.40 -4.83 4.64
C ALA A 356 -18.68 -4.70 3.81
N ALA A 357 -18.59 -4.22 2.56
CA ALA A 357 -19.75 -4.09 1.67
C ALA A 357 -20.37 -5.46 1.33
N GLN A 358 -19.56 -6.51 1.13
CA GLN A 358 -20.03 -7.87 0.91
C GLN A 358 -20.74 -8.46 2.14
N GLN A 359 -20.24 -8.17 3.34
CA GLN A 359 -20.89 -8.54 4.60
C GLN A 359 -22.23 -7.83 4.77
N ASP A 360 -22.26 -6.51 4.55
CA ASP A 360 -23.48 -5.70 4.59
C ASP A 360 -24.52 -6.20 3.58
N LEU A 361 -24.08 -6.57 2.36
CA LEU A 361 -24.94 -7.14 1.31
C LEU A 361 -25.56 -8.48 1.72
N THR A 362 -24.79 -9.33 2.41
CA THR A 362 -25.30 -10.62 2.91
C THR A 362 -26.30 -10.41 4.04
N ALA A 363 -25.99 -9.52 4.99
CA ALA A 363 -26.87 -9.21 6.11
C ALA A 363 -28.21 -8.60 5.66
N ILE A 364 -28.17 -7.67 4.71
CA ILE A 364 -29.39 -7.04 4.20
C ILE A 364 -30.24 -7.98 3.35
N ARG A 365 -29.64 -8.95 2.63
CA ARG A 365 -30.40 -10.01 1.93
C ARG A 365 -31.21 -10.85 2.91
N ALA A 366 -30.60 -11.28 4.01
CA ALA A 366 -31.31 -12.01 5.07
C ALA A 366 -32.43 -11.17 5.68
N LYS A 367 -32.16 -9.89 5.94
CA LYS A 367 -33.17 -8.96 6.47
C LYS A 367 -34.32 -8.71 5.49
N LEU A 368 -34.03 -8.58 4.20
CA LEU A 368 -35.03 -8.35 3.18
C LEU A 368 -35.99 -9.54 3.09
N ALA A 369 -35.47 -10.78 3.13
CA ALA A 369 -36.29 -12.00 3.17
C ALA A 369 -37.20 -12.05 4.40
N HIS A 370 -36.69 -11.66 5.57
CA HIS A 370 -37.51 -11.54 6.79
C HIS A 370 -38.62 -10.48 6.64
N HIS A 371 -38.28 -9.31 6.09
CA HIS A 371 -39.24 -8.22 5.87
C HIS A 371 -40.31 -8.60 4.83
N GLU A 372 -39.99 -9.39 3.81
CA GLU A 372 -40.95 -9.94 2.84
C GLU A 372 -42.00 -10.83 3.52
N ALA A 373 -41.53 -11.79 4.34
CA ALA A 373 -42.42 -12.68 5.08
C ALA A 373 -43.35 -11.89 6.02
N TYR A 374 -42.80 -10.92 6.75
CA TYR A 374 -43.56 -10.06 7.66
C TYR A 374 -44.61 -9.19 6.92
N LEU A 375 -44.25 -8.60 5.78
CA LEU A 375 -45.19 -7.82 4.97
C LEU A 375 -46.33 -8.68 4.42
N THR A 376 -46.03 -9.91 4.02
CA THR A 376 -47.03 -10.86 3.50
C THR A 376 -48.03 -11.26 4.58
N GLU A 377 -47.55 -11.53 5.79
CA GLU A 377 -48.38 -11.83 6.96
C GLU A 377 -49.32 -10.65 7.30
N VAL A 378 -48.75 -9.45 7.49
CA VAL A 378 -49.52 -8.25 7.85
C VAL A 378 -50.52 -7.84 6.76
N ALA A 379 -50.16 -8.01 5.48
CA ALA A 379 -51.07 -7.73 4.36
C ALA A 379 -52.22 -8.74 4.28
N GLY A 380 -51.95 -10.02 4.58
CA GLY A 380 -52.95 -11.08 4.68
C GLY A 380 -53.98 -10.80 5.78
N GLU A 381 -53.52 -10.42 6.98
CA GLU A 381 -54.40 -10.02 8.09
C GLU A 381 -55.27 -8.79 7.75
N ALA A 382 -54.74 -7.86 6.95
CA ALA A 382 -55.46 -6.66 6.56
C ALA A 382 -56.49 -6.89 5.43
N GLY A 383 -56.63 -8.11 4.91
CA GLY A 383 -57.54 -8.46 3.80
C GLY A 383 -57.17 -7.80 2.47
N GLY A 384 -55.88 -7.49 2.26
CA GLY A 384 -55.38 -6.78 1.08
C GLY A 384 -55.15 -7.68 -0.14
N ARG A 385 -55.01 -7.05 -1.32
CA ARG A 385 -54.49 -7.72 -2.53
C ARG A 385 -53.00 -8.07 -2.34
N PRO A 386 -52.46 -9.06 -3.09
CA PRO A 386 -51.03 -9.36 -3.09
C PRO A 386 -50.21 -8.11 -3.42
N LEU A 387 -49.18 -7.83 -2.62
CA LEU A 387 -48.27 -6.71 -2.82
C LEU A 387 -47.22 -7.07 -3.85
N GLU A 388 -46.94 -6.17 -4.79
CA GLU A 388 -45.79 -6.31 -5.68
C GLU A 388 -44.52 -5.87 -4.94
N LEU A 389 -43.68 -6.85 -4.58
CA LEU A 389 -42.44 -6.61 -3.81
C LEU A 389 -41.17 -6.70 -4.67
N ARG A 390 -41.30 -7.13 -5.93
CA ARG A 390 -40.17 -7.18 -6.86
C ARG A 390 -39.88 -5.78 -7.40
N PRO A 391 -38.60 -5.37 -7.45
CA PRO A 391 -38.24 -4.07 -8.01
C PRO A 391 -38.39 -4.09 -9.53
N ALA A 392 -38.82 -2.97 -10.10
CA ALA A 392 -38.87 -2.79 -11.54
C ALA A 392 -37.47 -2.48 -12.10
N TRP A 393 -37.23 -2.80 -13.39
CA TRP A 393 -35.95 -2.52 -14.05
C TRP A 393 -35.47 -1.05 -13.91
N PRO A 394 -36.34 -0.01 -14.05
CA PRO A 394 -35.92 1.38 -13.87
C PRO A 394 -35.42 1.68 -12.46
N GLU A 395 -35.98 1.03 -11.43
CA GLU A 395 -35.54 1.20 -10.04
C GLU A 395 -34.13 0.63 -9.82
N ILE A 396 -33.82 -0.51 -10.46
CA ILE A 396 -32.49 -1.13 -10.42
C ILE A 396 -31.46 -0.21 -11.11
N GLN A 397 -31.81 0.41 -12.23
CA GLN A 397 -30.93 1.37 -12.92
C GLN A 397 -30.69 2.64 -12.10
N ALA A 398 -31.74 3.18 -11.48
CA ALA A 398 -31.60 4.34 -10.59
C ALA A 398 -30.69 4.01 -9.39
N ALA A 399 -30.85 2.83 -8.80
CA ALA A 399 -29.96 2.33 -7.76
C ALA A 399 -28.51 2.18 -8.26
N HIS A 400 -28.31 1.61 -9.44
CA HIS A 400 -26.98 1.47 -10.05
C HIS A 400 -26.30 2.83 -10.25
N ALA A 401 -26.99 3.81 -10.83
CA ALA A 401 -26.46 5.16 -11.04
C ALA A 401 -26.10 5.88 -9.73
N ALA A 402 -26.91 5.68 -8.67
CA ALA A 402 -26.63 6.23 -7.35
C ALA A 402 -25.39 5.59 -6.70
N LEU A 403 -25.21 4.27 -6.84
CA LEU A 403 -24.08 3.54 -6.27
C LEU A 403 -22.75 3.88 -6.99
N THR A 404 -22.77 3.97 -8.32
CA THR A 404 -21.57 4.28 -9.10
C THR A 404 -21.22 5.77 -9.09
N GLY A 405 -22.18 6.65 -8.80
CA GLY A 405 -22.02 8.11 -8.88
C GLY A 405 -22.27 8.67 -10.28
N ALA A 406 -22.68 7.83 -11.24
CA ALA A 406 -22.94 8.24 -12.62
C ALA A 406 -24.19 9.15 -12.78
N GLY A 407 -25.02 9.28 -11.73
CA GLY A 407 -26.30 10.00 -11.77
C GLY A 407 -26.29 11.43 -11.22
N GLN A 408 -25.17 11.98 -10.74
CA GLN A 408 -25.10 13.38 -10.31
C GLN A 408 -24.59 14.24 -11.48
N PRO A 409 -25.45 14.94 -12.23
CA PRO A 409 -24.97 16.08 -13.00
C PRO A 409 -24.33 17.05 -12.00
N LEU A 410 -23.03 17.30 -12.16
CA LEU A 410 -22.35 18.38 -11.46
C LEU A 410 -23.15 19.65 -11.69
N ASP A 411 -23.81 20.16 -10.65
CA ASP A 411 -24.45 21.48 -10.71
C ASP A 411 -23.32 22.51 -10.92
N PRO A 412 -23.20 23.15 -12.10
CA PRO A 412 -22.10 24.07 -12.38
C PRO A 412 -22.16 25.33 -11.50
N ARG A 413 -23.22 25.50 -10.69
CA ARG A 413 -23.46 26.69 -9.87
C ARG A 413 -22.83 26.64 -8.48
N ARG A 414 -22.24 25.53 -8.05
CA ARG A 414 -21.49 25.43 -6.78
C ARG A 414 -20.01 25.15 -7.03
N GLY A 415 -19.24 26.16 -7.43
CA GLY A 415 -17.78 25.98 -7.46
C GLY A 415 -16.90 27.03 -8.15
N ALA A 416 -17.43 28.11 -8.72
CA ALA A 416 -16.58 29.18 -9.23
C ALA A 416 -16.58 30.38 -8.25
N PRO A 417 -15.44 30.74 -7.63
CA PRO A 417 -15.30 32.07 -7.05
C PRO A 417 -15.48 33.10 -8.17
N MET A 418 -16.38 34.07 -7.96
CA MET A 418 -16.63 35.18 -8.88
C MET A 418 -15.30 35.85 -9.26
N ALA A 419 -14.90 35.73 -10.52
CA ALA A 419 -13.88 36.61 -11.09
C ALA A 419 -14.47 38.03 -11.23
N PRO A 420 -13.71 39.09 -10.93
CA PRO A 420 -14.18 40.46 -11.15
C PRO A 420 -14.34 40.74 -12.65
N PRO A 421 -15.30 41.60 -13.05
CA PRO A 421 -15.56 41.89 -14.45
C PRO A 421 -14.37 42.64 -15.09
N PRO A 422 -14.07 42.38 -16.38
CA PRO A 422 -13.00 43.10 -17.09
C PRO A 422 -13.40 44.55 -17.37
N PRO A 423 -12.43 45.48 -17.45
CA PRO A 423 -12.70 46.85 -17.84
C PRO A 423 -13.10 46.94 -19.33
N PRO A 424 -13.92 47.94 -19.72
CA PRO A 424 -14.32 48.12 -21.11
C PRO A 424 -13.14 48.58 -21.94
N SER A 425 -12.83 47.86 -23.02
CA SER A 425 -11.90 48.32 -24.07
C SER A 425 -12.67 48.96 -25.22
N PRO A 426 -12.08 49.97 -25.88
CA PRO A 426 -12.81 50.90 -26.73
C PRO A 426 -13.01 50.36 -28.15
N ALA A 427 -14.07 50.87 -28.76
CA ALA A 427 -14.44 50.67 -30.15
C ALA A 427 -13.30 51.02 -31.12
N LEU A 428 -13.15 50.20 -32.16
CA LEU A 428 -12.52 50.62 -33.41
C LEU A 428 -13.23 50.00 -34.60
N MET A 429 -13.52 50.89 -35.55
CA MET A 429 -14.31 50.72 -36.75
C MET A 429 -13.70 49.73 -37.73
N GLY A 430 -14.59 48.92 -38.33
CA GLY A 430 -14.82 48.85 -39.78
C GLY A 430 -13.66 48.48 -40.72
N ALA A 431 -13.83 47.36 -41.43
CA ALA A 431 -13.79 47.37 -42.90
C ALA A 431 -14.37 46.06 -43.46
N SER A 432 -15.33 46.23 -44.35
CA SER A 432 -15.98 45.21 -45.17
C SER A 432 -15.04 44.69 -46.27
N GLY A 433 -15.17 43.42 -46.64
CA GLY A 433 -14.54 42.85 -47.83
C GLY A 433 -15.11 41.46 -48.14
N ALA A 434 -15.63 41.30 -49.35
CA ALA A 434 -16.53 40.23 -49.77
C ALA A 434 -15.85 39.25 -50.78
N TRP A 435 -16.10 37.93 -50.57
CA TRP A 435 -16.16 36.78 -51.53
C TRP A 435 -14.90 36.32 -52.32
N PRO A 436 -14.87 35.09 -52.91
CA PRO A 436 -15.45 33.78 -52.54
C PRO A 436 -14.52 32.54 -52.78
N GLN A 437 -15.08 31.34 -52.52
CA GLN A 437 -14.77 29.99 -53.06
C GLN A 437 -13.68 29.09 -52.41
N GLY A 438 -14.11 27.89 -52.01
CA GLY A 438 -13.22 26.76 -51.67
C GLY A 438 -13.91 25.53 -51.05
N GLN A 439 -14.61 24.75 -51.90
CA GLN A 439 -14.79 23.28 -51.89
C GLN A 439 -15.03 22.44 -50.60
N ARG A 440 -16.14 21.67 -50.68
CA ARG A 440 -16.43 20.25 -50.26
C ARG A 440 -15.54 19.61 -49.16
N ILE A 441 -16.07 18.81 -48.23
CA ILE A 441 -16.56 17.43 -48.46
C ILE A 441 -17.36 16.94 -47.23
N LEU A 442 -18.47 16.24 -47.50
CA LEU A 442 -19.21 15.38 -46.57
C LEU A 442 -18.37 14.18 -46.12
N THR A 443 -18.37 13.84 -44.82
CA THR A 443 -18.01 12.48 -44.37
C THR A 443 -19.15 11.87 -43.57
N THR A 444 -19.67 10.78 -44.13
CA THR A 444 -20.48 9.74 -43.50
C THR A 444 -19.62 8.83 -42.61
N PRO A 445 -20.21 8.13 -41.63
CA PRO A 445 -19.50 7.14 -40.83
C PRO A 445 -19.56 5.76 -41.49
N VAL A 446 -18.42 5.07 -41.60
CA VAL A 446 -18.34 3.65 -42.00
C VAL A 446 -17.87 2.83 -40.81
N SER A 447 -18.73 1.93 -40.35
CA SER A 447 -18.39 0.81 -39.47
C SER A 447 -17.76 -0.31 -40.31
N ALA A 448 -16.68 -0.90 -39.84
CA ALA A 448 -16.14 -2.16 -40.36
C ALA A 448 -15.82 -3.13 -39.19
N PRO A 449 -16.16 -4.43 -39.30
CA PRO A 449 -15.84 -5.44 -38.29
C PRO A 449 -14.44 -6.05 -38.52
N PRO A 450 -13.85 -6.71 -37.49
CA PRO A 450 -12.48 -7.21 -37.56
C PRO A 450 -12.35 -8.54 -38.33
N ARG A 451 -11.22 -8.69 -39.05
CA ARG A 451 -10.79 -9.96 -39.68
C ARG A 451 -10.13 -10.91 -38.66
N PRO A 452 -10.24 -12.24 -38.86
CA PRO A 452 -9.56 -13.24 -38.02
C PRO A 452 -8.08 -13.43 -38.40
N PRO A 453 -7.25 -14.01 -37.51
CA PRO A 453 -5.81 -14.15 -37.71
C PRO A 453 -5.43 -15.28 -38.67
N LEU A 454 -4.34 -15.06 -39.40
CA LEU A 454 -3.70 -16.00 -40.33
C LEU A 454 -2.93 -17.08 -39.58
N SER A 455 -3.17 -18.33 -39.97
CA SER A 455 -2.45 -19.53 -39.55
C SER A 455 -1.05 -19.58 -40.14
N VAL A 456 -0.04 -19.85 -39.30
CA VAL A 456 1.35 -20.10 -39.71
C VAL A 456 1.54 -21.62 -39.89
N PRO A 457 2.16 -22.10 -40.99
CA PRO A 457 2.53 -23.51 -41.13
C PRO A 457 3.91 -23.80 -40.52
N PRO A 458 4.18 -25.06 -40.11
CA PRO A 458 5.46 -25.45 -39.52
C PRO A 458 6.51 -25.73 -40.61
N VAL A 459 7.73 -25.25 -40.40
CA VAL A 459 8.90 -25.63 -41.22
C VAL A 459 9.72 -26.66 -40.45
N SER A 460 9.82 -27.83 -41.04
CA SER A 460 10.60 -28.99 -40.60
C SER A 460 11.95 -29.05 -41.32
N GLY A 461 13.03 -29.21 -40.53
CA GLY A 461 14.12 -30.17 -40.75
C GLY A 461 15.20 -29.86 -41.81
N GLY A 462 16.47 -29.99 -41.38
CA GLY A 462 17.57 -30.43 -42.26
C GLY A 462 18.92 -29.72 -42.06
N PRO A 463 20.00 -30.43 -41.64
CA PRO A 463 21.32 -29.86 -41.43
C PRO A 463 22.18 -29.94 -42.70
N ALA A 464 23.10 -28.99 -42.88
CA ALA A 464 24.16 -29.08 -43.88
C ALA A 464 25.51 -28.65 -43.29
N SER A 465 26.47 -29.54 -43.48
CA SER A 465 27.85 -29.50 -42.99
C SER A 465 28.78 -28.63 -43.84
N ALA A 466 29.82 -28.13 -43.16
CA ALA A 466 31.24 -28.03 -43.57
C ALA A 466 31.66 -27.25 -44.84
N MET A 467 32.49 -26.21 -44.67
CA MET A 467 33.96 -26.25 -44.88
C MET A 467 34.57 -24.83 -44.82
N PRO A 468 35.89 -24.70 -44.54
CA PRO A 468 36.54 -23.45 -44.14
C PRO A 468 37.31 -22.75 -45.28
N GLY A 469 37.54 -21.45 -45.12
CA GLY A 469 38.46 -20.68 -45.96
C GLY A 469 39.12 -19.54 -45.17
N THR A 470 40.42 -19.66 -44.93
CA THR A 470 41.36 -18.59 -44.57
C THR A 470 42.34 -18.39 -45.75
N PRO A 471 43.29 -17.45 -45.70
CA PRO A 471 43.12 -16.00 -45.54
C PRO A 471 43.81 -15.24 -46.71
N ALA A 472 43.60 -13.93 -46.83
CA ALA A 472 44.37 -13.07 -47.72
C ALA A 472 45.01 -11.89 -46.97
N VAL A 473 46.30 -11.72 -47.29
CA VAL A 473 47.31 -10.82 -46.75
C VAL A 473 47.28 -9.48 -47.51
N ALA A 474 47.91 -8.48 -46.87
CA ALA A 474 48.50 -7.25 -47.41
C ALA A 474 47.63 -5.98 -47.47
N GLY A 475 48.21 -4.91 -46.90
CA GLY A 475 47.87 -3.54 -47.30
C GLY A 475 48.12 -2.47 -46.25
N ALA A 476 49.36 -2.24 -45.84
CA ALA A 476 49.78 -0.90 -45.38
C ALA A 476 49.73 0.05 -46.60
N PRO A 477 49.39 1.34 -46.43
CA PRO A 477 50.50 2.29 -46.28
C PRO A 477 50.20 3.59 -45.48
N ARG A 478 51.31 4.19 -45.02
CA ARG A 478 51.64 5.63 -44.96
C ARG A 478 50.72 6.57 -44.16
N GLY A 479 51.31 7.11 -43.08
CA GLY A 479 50.88 8.37 -42.47
C GLY A 479 51.01 9.56 -43.43
N PRO A 480 50.54 10.75 -43.03
CA PRO A 480 51.53 11.80 -42.80
C PRO A 480 51.16 12.85 -41.73
N VAL A 481 52.23 13.55 -41.32
CA VAL A 481 52.30 15.01 -41.05
C VAL A 481 51.76 15.52 -39.71
N THR A 482 52.76 15.84 -38.88
CA THR A 482 52.81 16.82 -37.80
C THR A 482 52.30 18.20 -38.22
N GLY A 483 51.28 18.70 -37.53
CA GLY A 483 50.88 20.11 -37.53
C GLY A 483 50.80 20.60 -36.09
N GLY A 484 51.82 21.32 -35.64
CA GLY A 484 51.86 21.96 -34.33
C GLY A 484 51.06 23.27 -34.33
N TYR A 485 50.17 23.43 -33.35
CA TYR A 485 49.60 24.71 -32.97
C TYR A 485 49.97 25.00 -31.50
N PRO A 486 50.36 26.24 -31.15
CA PRO A 486 50.71 26.58 -29.79
C PRO A 486 49.44 26.75 -28.94
N VAL A 487 49.33 25.97 -27.87
CA VAL A 487 48.31 26.20 -26.83
C VAL A 487 48.83 27.26 -25.87
N VAL A 488 48.14 28.40 -25.86
CA VAL A 488 48.31 29.50 -24.92
C VAL A 488 47.82 29.04 -23.54
N ALA A 489 48.72 29.06 -22.55
CA ALA A 489 48.41 28.78 -21.16
C ALA A 489 47.59 29.93 -20.53
N PRO A 490 46.50 29.64 -19.77
CA PRO A 490 45.88 30.67 -18.94
C PRO A 490 46.64 30.84 -17.62
N ARG A 491 46.86 32.11 -17.29
CA ARG A 491 47.46 32.64 -16.07
C ARG A 491 46.87 32.01 -14.80
N SER A 492 47.76 31.58 -13.92
CA SER A 492 47.52 31.26 -12.51
C SER A 492 47.12 32.52 -11.73
N VAL A 493 45.97 32.46 -11.05
CA VAL A 493 45.54 33.41 -10.01
C VAL A 493 45.90 32.82 -8.64
N PRO A 494 46.53 33.55 -7.71
CA PRO A 494 46.92 33.02 -6.41
C PRO A 494 45.72 32.90 -5.46
N PRO A 495 45.69 31.92 -4.54
CA PRO A 495 44.63 31.82 -3.55
C PRO A 495 44.90 32.78 -2.38
N THR A 496 43.94 33.65 -2.09
CA THR A 496 43.87 34.42 -0.85
C THR A 496 43.57 33.49 0.32
N GLN A 497 44.49 33.47 1.28
CA GLN A 497 44.34 32.83 2.58
C GLN A 497 43.31 33.60 3.43
N HIS A 498 42.30 32.89 3.95
CA HIS A 498 41.53 33.34 5.11
C HIS A 498 41.60 32.28 6.21
N THR A 499 42.45 32.57 7.19
CA THR A 499 42.49 31.96 8.51
C THR A 499 41.47 32.64 9.42
N GLY A 500 40.59 31.87 10.07
CA GLY A 500 39.74 32.35 11.16
C GLY A 500 38.76 31.27 11.66
N PRO A 501 38.64 31.03 12.98
CA PRO A 501 37.98 29.85 13.53
C PRO A 501 36.47 30.08 13.70
N ILE A 502 35.65 29.07 13.38
CA ILE A 502 34.22 29.10 13.71
C ILE A 502 33.94 28.04 14.77
N SER A 503 33.79 28.54 15.99
CA SER A 503 33.22 27.86 17.14
C SER A 503 31.72 27.65 16.92
N GLY A 504 31.21 26.50 17.38
CA GLY A 504 29.85 26.06 17.14
C GLY A 504 28.77 26.78 17.96
N VAL A 505 27.57 26.84 17.38
CA VAL A 505 26.26 26.97 18.07
C VAL A 505 25.22 26.23 17.20
N PRO A 506 24.27 25.47 17.79
CA PRO A 506 23.31 24.67 17.03
C PRO A 506 22.10 25.49 16.58
N VAL A 507 21.60 25.19 15.37
CA VAL A 507 20.32 25.69 14.86
C VAL A 507 19.20 24.77 15.32
N SER A 508 18.37 25.27 16.23
CA SER A 508 17.03 24.77 16.51
C SER A 508 16.04 25.39 15.52
N GLY A 509 15.18 24.56 14.91
CA GLY A 509 13.94 25.02 14.27
C GLY A 509 13.47 24.18 13.08
N PRO A 510 12.53 23.23 13.27
CA PRO A 510 11.86 22.54 12.18
C PRO A 510 10.61 23.33 11.74
N GLY A 511 10.62 23.86 10.52
CA GLY A 511 9.42 24.34 9.84
C GLY A 511 8.64 23.17 9.24
N GLY A 512 8.04 22.35 10.09
CA GLY A 512 7.14 21.28 9.68
C GLY A 512 5.75 21.83 9.37
N ILE A 513 5.30 21.71 8.13
CA ILE A 513 3.89 21.79 7.77
C ILE A 513 3.23 20.54 8.36
N VAL A 514 2.71 20.67 9.58
CA VAL A 514 1.85 19.68 10.21
C VAL A 514 0.49 19.77 9.51
N GLY A 515 0.29 18.93 8.50
CA GLY A 515 -1.04 18.60 8.05
C GLY A 515 -1.78 17.97 9.23
N THR A 516 -2.81 18.65 9.72
CA THR A 516 -3.74 18.14 10.73
C THR A 516 -4.60 17.04 10.13
N GLY A 517 -3.98 15.89 9.88
CA GLY A 517 -4.67 14.65 9.55
C GLY A 517 -5.48 14.24 10.76
N VAL A 518 -6.77 14.56 10.76
CA VAL A 518 -7.75 13.99 11.67
C VAL A 518 -7.61 12.47 11.57
N VAL A 519 -7.12 11.84 12.64
CA VAL A 519 -6.98 10.38 12.73
C VAL A 519 -8.39 9.81 12.65
N ARG A 520 -8.76 9.41 11.45
CA ARG A 520 -10.02 8.77 11.15
C ARG A 520 -10.07 7.42 11.88
N PRO A 521 -11.15 7.08 12.59
CA PRO A 521 -11.25 5.77 13.22
C PRO A 521 -11.09 4.66 12.17
N LEU A 522 -10.19 3.71 12.44
CA LEU A 522 -9.74 2.62 11.56
C LEU A 522 -10.85 1.73 10.95
N ASN A 523 -12.10 1.90 11.36
CA ASN A 523 -13.24 1.05 10.97
C ASN A 523 -14.27 1.75 10.06
N MET A 524 -14.05 3.00 9.63
CA MET A 524 -14.98 3.68 8.72
C MET A 524 -14.41 3.70 7.29
N PRO A 525 -14.99 2.94 6.34
CA PRO A 525 -14.50 2.91 4.96
C PRO A 525 -14.51 4.31 4.33
N VAL A 526 -13.48 4.66 3.54
CA VAL A 526 -13.46 5.91 2.75
C VAL A 526 -14.76 6.05 1.95
N PRO A 527 -15.54 7.13 2.14
CA PRO A 527 -16.89 7.24 1.61
C PRO A 527 -16.87 7.43 0.08
N GLU A 528 -15.69 7.81 -0.45
CA GLU A 528 -15.47 8.11 -1.86
C GLU A 528 -15.13 6.88 -2.69
N SER A 529 -14.82 5.73 -2.07
CA SER A 529 -14.63 4.47 -2.78
C SER A 529 -15.98 3.87 -3.19
N ILE A 530 -16.06 3.17 -4.34
CA ILE A 530 -17.28 2.47 -4.77
C ILE A 530 -17.77 1.50 -3.67
N PRO A 531 -16.94 0.64 -3.06
CA PRO A 531 -17.40 -0.23 -1.98
C PRO A 531 -17.86 0.55 -0.74
N GLY A 532 -17.22 1.67 -0.40
CA GLY A 532 -17.63 2.53 0.71
C GLY A 532 -19.01 3.14 0.49
N ARG A 533 -19.31 3.62 -0.73
CA ARG A 533 -20.64 4.09 -1.13
C ARG A 533 -21.69 2.98 -1.03
N VAL A 534 -21.37 1.80 -1.57
CA VAL A 534 -22.27 0.63 -1.51
C VAL A 534 -22.57 0.25 -0.05
N ALA A 535 -21.54 0.10 0.79
CA ALA A 535 -21.73 -0.21 2.21
C ALA A 535 -22.61 0.83 2.91
N THR A 536 -22.38 2.12 2.65
CA THR A 536 -23.18 3.21 3.23
C THR A 536 -24.64 3.13 2.79
N ALA A 537 -24.90 2.94 1.49
CA ALA A 537 -26.25 2.82 0.95
C ALA A 537 -26.98 1.60 1.52
N LEU A 538 -26.30 0.46 1.65
CA LEU A 538 -26.85 -0.76 2.23
C LEU A 538 -27.21 -0.57 3.71
N ARG A 539 -26.36 0.09 4.51
CA ARG A 539 -26.68 0.40 5.92
C ARG A 539 -27.86 1.34 6.05
N MET A 540 -27.95 2.37 5.21
CA MET A 540 -29.11 3.27 5.16
C MET A 540 -30.39 2.50 4.82
N ALA A 541 -30.34 1.61 3.84
CA ALA A 541 -31.48 0.76 3.48
C ALA A 541 -31.87 -0.19 4.62
N ALA A 542 -30.91 -0.82 5.29
CA ALA A 542 -31.16 -1.68 6.44
C ALA A 542 -31.81 -0.93 7.62
N ALA A 543 -31.40 0.32 7.87
CA ALA A 543 -32.04 1.20 8.85
C ALA A 543 -33.47 1.59 8.43
N GLY A 544 -33.68 1.85 7.14
CA GLY A 544 -35.01 2.08 6.56
C GLY A 544 -35.96 0.90 6.75
N LEU A 545 -35.50 -0.33 6.48
CA LEU A 545 -36.26 -1.55 6.75
C LEU A 545 -36.62 -1.68 8.24
N LYS A 546 -35.67 -1.41 9.15
CA LYS A 546 -35.93 -1.46 10.61
C LYS A 546 -37.02 -0.48 11.04
N ARG A 547 -36.99 0.73 10.48
CA ARG A 547 -37.98 1.78 10.77
C ARG A 547 -39.36 1.39 10.24
N SER A 548 -39.41 0.84 9.03
CA SER A 548 -40.62 0.28 8.41
C SER A 548 -41.27 -0.79 9.29
N GLU A 549 -40.49 -1.78 9.75
CA GLU A 549 -40.95 -2.83 10.69
C GLU A 549 -41.51 -2.23 12.00
N ALA A 550 -40.82 -1.23 12.57
CA ALA A 550 -41.27 -0.57 13.80
C ALA A 550 -42.59 0.20 13.61
N GLU A 551 -42.78 0.88 12.48
CA GLU A 551 -44.02 1.58 12.14
C GLU A 551 -45.22 0.64 11.95
N LEU A 552 -44.97 -0.55 11.38
CA LEU A 552 -45.97 -1.60 11.22
C LEU A 552 -46.33 -2.26 12.56
N ALA A 553 -45.36 -2.44 13.46
CA ALA A 553 -45.59 -3.04 14.78
C ALA A 553 -46.27 -2.09 15.79
N ALA A 554 -46.24 -0.77 15.57
CA ALA A 554 -46.74 0.23 16.51
C ALA A 554 -48.23 0.08 16.91
N PRO A 555 -49.18 -0.21 16.00
CA PRO A 555 -50.59 -0.39 16.36
C PRO A 555 -50.84 -1.58 17.29
N GLY A 556 -50.16 -2.71 17.04
CA GLY A 556 -50.29 -3.93 17.86
C GLY A 556 -49.74 -3.75 19.27
N ARG A 557 -48.64 -3.01 19.43
CA ARG A 557 -48.08 -2.69 20.76
C ARG A 557 -48.99 -1.76 21.56
N GLN A 558 -49.62 -0.78 20.93
CA GLN A 558 -50.53 0.13 21.63
C GLN A 558 -51.81 -0.59 22.10
N ALA A 559 -52.36 -1.48 21.25
CA ALA A 559 -53.52 -2.30 21.61
C ALA A 559 -53.19 -3.32 22.72
N ALA A 560 -52.03 -3.99 22.65
CA ALA A 560 -51.57 -4.89 23.69
C ALA A 560 -51.25 -4.17 25.01
N SER A 561 -50.70 -2.96 24.93
CA SER A 561 -50.47 -2.09 26.10
C SER A 561 -51.80 -1.70 26.76
N ASN A 562 -52.77 -1.20 25.98
CA ASN A 562 -54.10 -0.88 26.51
C ASN A 562 -54.79 -2.10 27.12
N ARG A 563 -54.73 -3.27 26.48
CA ARG A 563 -55.29 -4.51 27.04
C ARG A 563 -54.63 -4.88 28.37
N ARG A 564 -53.30 -4.77 28.47
CA ARG A 564 -52.57 -5.02 29.73
C ARG A 564 -52.97 -4.05 30.83
N VAL A 565 -53.12 -2.76 30.49
CA VAL A 565 -53.59 -1.73 31.43
C VAL A 565 -54.99 -2.07 31.96
N TRP A 566 -55.91 -2.50 31.09
CA TRP A 566 -57.25 -2.91 31.50
C TRP A 566 -57.27 -4.19 32.35
N VAL A 567 -56.47 -5.20 32.00
CA VAL A 567 -56.34 -6.42 32.80
C VAL A 567 -55.80 -6.09 34.20
N ASN A 568 -54.75 -5.27 34.27
CA ASN A 568 -54.19 -4.83 35.55
C ASN A 568 -55.22 -4.03 36.37
N ALA A 569 -55.92 -3.10 35.73
CA ALA A 569 -56.97 -2.32 36.37
C ALA A 569 -58.06 -3.22 36.97
N GLY A 570 -58.50 -4.24 36.23
CA GLY A 570 -59.47 -5.22 36.69
C GLY A 570 -58.99 -6.01 37.90
N VAL A 571 -57.73 -6.47 37.92
CA VAL A 571 -57.16 -7.19 39.06
C VAL A 571 -57.08 -6.30 40.30
N TYR A 572 -56.57 -5.07 40.18
CA TYR A 572 -56.53 -4.14 41.32
C TYR A 572 -57.93 -3.78 41.82
N PHE A 573 -58.90 -3.57 40.92
CA PHE A 573 -60.27 -3.24 41.28
C PHE A 573 -60.95 -4.39 42.04
N ALA A 574 -60.73 -5.63 41.61
CA ALA A 574 -61.27 -6.81 42.28
C ALA A 574 -60.81 -6.89 43.75
N PHE A 575 -59.52 -6.68 44.03
CA PHE A 575 -59.01 -6.68 45.41
C PHE A 575 -59.50 -5.47 46.21
N ALA A 576 -59.62 -4.29 45.59
CA ALA A 576 -60.14 -3.09 46.27
C ALA A 576 -61.60 -3.28 46.68
N LEU A 577 -62.41 -3.88 45.81
CA LEU A 577 -63.80 -4.22 46.10
C LEU A 577 -63.90 -5.26 47.22
N LEU A 578 -63.05 -6.28 47.19
CA LEU A 578 -63.03 -7.33 48.22
C LEU A 578 -62.65 -6.76 49.59
N ALA A 579 -61.68 -5.83 49.63
CA ALA A 579 -61.34 -5.09 50.84
C ALA A 579 -62.51 -4.23 51.33
N ALA A 580 -63.21 -3.51 50.44
CA ALA A 580 -64.39 -2.73 50.79
C ALA A 580 -65.54 -3.60 51.35
N ILE A 581 -65.78 -4.77 50.77
CA ILE A 581 -66.80 -5.73 51.24
C ILE A 581 -66.47 -6.22 52.66
N VAL A 582 -65.20 -6.47 52.97
CA VAL A 582 -64.76 -6.89 54.30
C VAL A 582 -64.91 -5.75 55.33
N GLN A 583 -64.72 -4.49 54.92
CA GLN A 583 -64.88 -3.33 55.81
C GLN A 583 -66.32 -3.08 56.24
N ILE A 584 -67.30 -3.27 55.36
CA ILE A 584 -68.71 -2.92 55.64
C ILE A 584 -69.23 -3.63 56.91
N PRO A 585 -69.11 -4.95 57.09
CA PRO A 585 -69.51 -5.62 58.32
C PRO A 585 -68.73 -5.16 59.56
N ALA A 586 -67.42 -4.89 59.41
CA ALA A 586 -66.58 -4.44 60.52
C ALA A 586 -66.97 -3.05 61.01
N LEU A 587 -67.34 -2.15 60.09
CA LEU A 587 -67.86 -0.82 60.39
C LEU A 587 -69.27 -0.89 60.98
N LEU A 588 -70.18 -1.68 60.41
CA LEU A 588 -71.54 -1.86 60.95
C LEU A 588 -71.54 -2.51 62.35
N ALA A 589 -70.63 -3.46 62.61
CA ALA A 589 -70.49 -4.07 63.94
C ALA A 589 -69.93 -3.10 64.99
N SER A 590 -69.33 -1.98 64.57
CA SER A 590 -68.72 -0.99 65.46
C SER A 590 -69.71 -0.02 66.12
N GLU A 591 -71.00 -0.04 65.73
CA GLU A 591 -72.06 0.81 66.32
C GLU A 591 -72.28 0.58 67.82
N ARG A 592 -71.83 -0.56 68.37
CA ARG A 592 -71.75 -0.76 69.82
C ARG A 592 -70.33 -0.44 70.25
N LEU A 593 -70.12 0.72 70.88
CA LEU A 593 -68.88 1.21 71.53
C LEU A 593 -68.34 0.25 72.61
N THR A 594 -68.04 -0.98 72.21
CA THR A 594 -67.23 -1.97 72.91
C THR A 594 -65.85 -1.97 72.26
N GLY A 595 -64.81 -2.38 72.99
CA GLY A 595 -63.40 -2.24 72.58
C GLY A 595 -63.04 -2.75 71.17
N ALA A 596 -63.90 -3.54 70.52
CA ALA A 596 -63.76 -3.95 69.12
C ALA A 596 -63.85 -2.79 68.11
N GLY A 597 -64.60 -1.73 68.38
CA GLY A 597 -64.74 -0.57 67.47
C GLY A 597 -63.45 0.24 67.31
N LEU A 598 -62.61 0.30 68.36
CA LEU A 598 -61.31 1.00 68.32
C LEU A 598 -60.31 0.34 67.35
N LEU A 599 -60.47 -0.95 67.06
CA LEU A 599 -59.60 -1.68 66.13
C LEU A 599 -60.10 -1.64 64.68
N ALA A 600 -61.37 -1.35 64.44
CA ALA A 600 -61.97 -1.35 63.10
C ALA A 600 -61.43 -0.22 62.22
N LEU A 601 -61.24 0.98 62.78
CA LEU A 601 -60.68 2.15 62.08
C LEU A 601 -59.24 1.95 61.57
N PRO A 602 -58.27 1.57 62.42
CA PRO A 602 -56.91 1.31 61.94
C PRO A 602 -56.86 0.12 60.97
N CYS A 603 -57.71 -0.91 61.16
CA CYS A 603 -57.81 -2.01 60.20
C CYS A 603 -58.30 -1.51 58.81
N ALA A 604 -59.33 -0.67 58.80
CA ALA A 604 -59.88 -0.13 57.57
C ALA A 604 -58.90 0.81 56.83
N LEU A 605 -58.04 1.53 57.55
CA LEU A 605 -56.98 2.35 56.96
C LEU A 605 -55.84 1.53 56.34
N VAL A 606 -55.58 0.31 56.82
CA VAL A 606 -54.50 -0.57 56.31
C VAL A 606 -54.94 -1.38 55.09
N LEU A 607 -56.24 -1.68 54.96
CA LEU A 607 -56.78 -2.52 53.89
C LEU A 607 -56.50 -2.04 52.43
N PRO A 608 -56.47 -0.74 52.10
CA PRO A 608 -56.04 -0.28 50.77
C PRO A 608 -54.61 -0.71 50.42
N ALA A 609 -53.67 -0.67 51.39
CA ALA A 609 -52.29 -1.09 51.17
C ALA A 609 -52.19 -2.61 50.97
N VAL A 610 -52.98 -3.38 51.73
CA VAL A 610 -53.06 -4.85 51.57
C VAL A 610 -53.65 -5.22 50.21
N SER A 611 -54.74 -4.58 49.81
CA SER A 611 -55.35 -4.76 48.48
C SER A 611 -54.35 -4.48 47.35
N PHE A 612 -53.61 -3.37 47.45
CA PHE A 612 -52.57 -3.03 46.49
C PHE A 612 -51.48 -4.12 46.41
N GLY A 613 -50.99 -4.59 47.56
CA GLY A 613 -49.98 -5.64 47.64
C GLY A 613 -50.43 -6.95 47.00
N LEU A 614 -51.67 -7.39 47.28
CA LEU A 614 -52.24 -8.61 46.72
C LEU A 614 -52.47 -8.49 45.20
N GLY A 615 -53.01 -7.36 44.73
CA GLY A 615 -53.15 -7.10 43.30
C GLY A 615 -51.81 -7.09 42.58
N TRP A 616 -50.78 -6.49 43.18
CA TRP A 616 -49.42 -6.42 42.65
C TRP A 616 -48.78 -7.81 42.50
N LEU A 617 -48.90 -8.66 43.53
CA LEU A 617 -48.39 -10.03 43.49
C LEU A 617 -49.14 -10.88 42.45
N THR A 618 -50.46 -10.73 42.36
CA THR A 618 -51.31 -11.49 41.42
C THR A 618 -50.96 -11.17 39.96
N ILE A 619 -50.83 -9.88 39.62
CA ILE A 619 -50.36 -9.46 38.28
C ILE A 619 -48.95 -9.99 38.02
N GLY A 620 -48.09 -9.97 39.05
CA GLY A 620 -46.74 -10.54 38.98
C GLY A 620 -46.69 -12.04 38.72
N ALA A 621 -47.67 -12.80 39.23
CA ALA A 621 -47.77 -14.23 38.99
C ALA A 621 -48.38 -14.53 37.61
N MET A 622 -49.38 -13.74 37.17
CA MET A 622 -50.03 -13.91 35.87
C MET A 622 -49.15 -13.49 34.69
N THR A 623 -48.21 -12.56 34.91
CA THR A 623 -47.37 -12.01 33.84
C THR A 623 -45.89 -12.31 34.12
N ARG A 624 -45.27 -13.15 33.29
CA ARG A 624 -43.84 -13.53 33.42
C ARG A 624 -42.85 -12.38 33.13
N GLN A 625 -43.31 -11.21 32.68
CA GLN A 625 -42.45 -10.06 32.38
C GLN A 625 -42.55 -9.03 33.51
N THR A 626 -41.42 -8.49 33.97
CA THR A 626 -41.39 -7.50 35.06
C THR A 626 -41.94 -6.14 34.65
N THR A 627 -41.97 -5.83 33.35
CA THR A 627 -42.43 -4.56 32.77
C THR A 627 -43.96 -4.45 32.60
N SER A 628 -44.75 -5.45 33.00
CA SER A 628 -46.22 -5.41 32.89
C SER A 628 -46.95 -4.84 34.10
N ARG A 629 -46.27 -4.46 35.19
CA ARG A 629 -46.95 -3.93 36.39
C ARG A 629 -47.16 -2.41 36.29
N THR A 630 -48.33 -1.93 36.73
CA THR A 630 -48.73 -0.50 36.67
C THR A 630 -48.97 0.04 38.09
N PRO A 631 -47.91 0.41 38.84
CA PRO A 631 -48.00 0.74 40.27
C PRO A 631 -48.89 1.96 40.55
N ALA A 632 -48.74 3.02 39.76
CA ALA A 632 -49.54 4.24 39.93
C ALA A 632 -51.04 3.97 39.78
N LEU A 633 -51.43 3.20 38.75
CA LEU A 633 -52.81 2.79 38.52
C LEU A 633 -53.34 1.91 39.65
N GLY A 634 -52.53 0.95 40.12
CA GLY A 634 -52.90 0.08 41.21
C GLY A 634 -53.11 0.82 42.54
N MET A 635 -52.27 1.82 42.84
CA MET A 635 -52.43 2.65 44.04
C MET A 635 -53.75 3.43 43.99
N VAL A 636 -54.04 4.09 42.87
CA VAL A 636 -55.28 4.88 42.70
C VAL A 636 -56.52 4.00 42.85
N ILE A 637 -56.54 2.82 42.22
CA ILE A 637 -57.67 1.91 42.31
C ILE A 637 -57.83 1.33 43.72
N SER A 638 -56.73 1.02 44.41
CA SER A 638 -56.80 0.43 45.75
C SER A 638 -57.31 1.40 46.81
N LEU A 639 -57.18 2.72 46.59
CA LEU A 639 -57.79 3.75 47.43
C LEU A 639 -59.33 3.74 47.41
N LEU A 640 -59.97 3.12 46.40
CA LEU A 640 -61.42 2.92 46.40
C LEU A 640 -61.90 2.10 47.59
N ALA A 641 -61.01 1.29 48.19
CA ALA A 641 -61.30 0.59 49.44
C ALA A 641 -61.48 1.52 50.65
N LEU A 642 -61.27 2.84 50.54
CA LEU A 642 -61.56 3.78 51.63
C LEU A 642 -63.00 4.33 51.60
N VAL A 643 -63.73 4.11 50.51
CA VAL A 643 -65.09 4.65 50.33
C VAL A 643 -66.04 4.26 51.48
N PRO A 644 -66.09 2.99 51.95
CA PRO A 644 -66.95 2.62 53.08
C PRO A 644 -66.63 3.38 54.37
N VAL A 645 -65.34 3.61 54.64
CA VAL A 645 -64.88 4.36 55.83
C VAL A 645 -65.30 5.82 55.75
N LEU A 646 -65.12 6.45 54.58
CA LEU A 646 -65.49 7.85 54.37
C LEU A 646 -67.01 8.05 54.47
N VAL A 647 -67.79 7.14 53.89
CA VAL A 647 -69.26 7.16 53.99
C VAL A 647 -69.70 6.96 55.44
N PHE A 648 -69.15 5.97 56.13
CA PHE A 648 -69.47 5.71 57.55
C PHE A 648 -69.09 6.87 58.46
N GLY A 649 -67.88 7.45 58.29
CA GLY A 649 -67.45 8.63 59.04
C GLY A 649 -68.30 9.87 58.74
N GLY A 650 -68.73 10.07 57.49
CA GLY A 650 -69.64 11.15 57.12
C GLY A 650 -71.04 10.99 57.72
N VAL A 651 -71.56 9.76 57.76
CA VAL A 651 -72.85 9.44 58.41
C VAL A 651 -72.76 9.69 59.91
N ILE A 652 -71.68 9.27 60.58
CA ILE A 652 -71.45 9.52 62.01
C ILE A 652 -71.33 11.02 62.31
N LEU A 653 -70.70 11.81 61.45
CA LEU A 653 -70.54 13.25 61.66
C LEU A 653 -71.86 14.02 61.46
N PHE A 654 -72.81 13.44 60.73
CA PHE A 654 -74.09 14.04 60.39
C PHE A 654 -75.21 13.69 61.39
N LEU A 655 -75.07 12.55 62.08
CA LEU A 655 -75.90 12.13 63.22
C LEU A 655 -75.38 12.77 64.51
#